data_AF-A0A1Z4QWN9-F1
#
_entry.id   AF-A0A1Z4QWN9-F1
#
_cell.length_a   1.000
_cell.length_b   1.000
_cell.length_c   1.000
_cell.angle_alpha   90.00
_cell.angle_beta   90.00
_cell.angle_gamma   90.00
#
_symmetry.space_group_name_H-M   'P 1'
#
loop_
_entity.id
_entity.type
_entity.pdbx_description
1 polymer ?
#
loop_
_entity_poly.entity_id
_entity_poly.type
_entity_poly.pdbx_seq_one_letter_code
_entity_poly.pdbx_strand_id
1 'polypeptide(L)'
;MGKLVVLKFGDGSFEQGFPVTLQISKESELPSIEIVGRLSAASKLPIYYNHWQSNYRRLGNAFRLSADKIQVTNVSITEDCQATARILRSHFNSWLQCESFRSLREKLLEYLSLTDEIRVILQTENSLIQRLPWHAWDLLERYEKAEIALASPSYERSERLRVPNSQVKILAIVGNSQGIDTQADKSLLENLPNADVTFLVEPQRQQLNDHLWENNWDILFFAGHSSSHNGESGCIYLNQTDSLNMAELRYALRKAVENGLHLAILNSCDGLGLAQELTGLQIPEIIFMREPVPDKVASEFLKYFLSAFANSESGWKENENSQSGKRFFPAVRQARERLQGLEDKFPCATWLPMICLNNPAQIPLTWQQLYNSDTEYPRLLQEVHLAENNPEINSTSLVSSKKIQRKLLLAIISSILIALLVCGLRLLGLFEGAELKSFDQMMRSRMLIVPEAADNNIVVVAIDDADLAEQRRQGESLKGTSISDKSLNLLLEKLQKYQASVIGLDIYRDFKAENPELIQRLQQTPNLVAVCKGSYAGSNSNGIAPPPEIPTENIEERLGFSDFIRDKDGVVRRQLLFMRQDANSLCTPHFSLSLQLAFHYFQSKNIKQAEIVNNQLNIDKTSFNLLTSRTGGYQNIDANGGQILLNWRVGNKIAQEVTLRDVLTGQINPSAFKDKIVLIGVTAKGDLQDYLPTPYGIEPDQQLPGVLIHAHMLSQILNAVLSDRPLLRTWTSGVEIIWIISWSLIGGVLAWQLYRQHRSLIISITTSTGILYIISLGMLISGYWIPFVPSTISLISAAVMVGVGNRD
;
A
#
# COMPACT_ATOMS: atom_id res chain seq x y z
N MET A 1 19.91 -28.21 -20.44
CA MET A 1 19.19 -26.94 -20.19
C MET A 1 19.00 -26.82 -18.70
N GLY A 2 19.17 -25.63 -18.11
CA GLY A 2 19.02 -25.47 -16.67
C GLY A 2 17.59 -25.69 -16.22
N LYS A 3 17.42 -25.89 -14.91
CA LYS A 3 16.14 -25.95 -14.22
C LYS A 3 15.93 -24.64 -13.48
N LEU A 4 14.70 -24.14 -13.51
CA LEU A 4 14.27 -23.00 -12.72
C LEU A 4 13.28 -23.49 -11.67
N VAL A 5 13.59 -23.19 -10.41
CA VAL A 5 12.77 -23.47 -9.24
C VAL A 5 12.38 -22.13 -8.62
N VAL A 6 11.09 -21.87 -8.45
CA VAL A 6 10.60 -20.64 -7.81
C VAL A 6 9.78 -20.99 -6.58
N LEU A 7 10.16 -20.44 -5.43
CA LEU A 7 9.40 -20.51 -4.18
C LEU A 7 8.76 -19.15 -3.92
N LYS A 8 7.44 -19.07 -4.09
CA LYS A 8 6.65 -17.86 -3.85
C LYS A 8 6.06 -17.90 -2.45
N PHE A 9 6.44 -16.95 -1.61
CA PHE A 9 5.91 -16.82 -0.26
C PHE A 9 4.69 -15.90 -0.31
N GLY A 10 3.54 -16.39 0.14
CA GLY A 10 2.36 -15.54 0.35
C GLY A 10 2.35 -14.92 1.75
N ASP A 11 1.27 -14.23 2.08
CA ASP A 11 1.12 -13.51 3.34
C ASP A 11 1.21 -14.46 4.55
N GLY A 12 2.09 -14.12 5.49
CA GLY A 12 2.36 -14.91 6.68
C GLY A 12 3.35 -14.23 7.61
N SER A 13 3.61 -14.86 8.75
CA SER A 13 4.58 -14.39 9.74
C SER A 13 5.29 -15.58 10.39
N PHE A 14 6.37 -15.33 11.13
CA PHE A 14 7.06 -16.41 11.86
C PHE A 14 6.20 -17.00 12.99
N GLU A 15 5.15 -16.30 13.44
CA GLU A 15 4.20 -16.77 14.44
C GLU A 15 3.09 -17.64 13.83
N GLN A 16 2.72 -17.38 12.58
CA GLN A 16 1.60 -18.05 11.91
C GLN A 16 2.04 -19.09 10.86
N GLY A 17 3.28 -18.99 10.38
CA GLY A 17 3.79 -19.73 9.22
C GLY A 17 3.50 -19.01 7.91
N PHE A 18 4.08 -19.53 6.81
CA PHE A 18 4.01 -18.92 5.48
C PHE A 18 3.43 -19.90 4.46
N PRO A 19 2.39 -19.54 3.70
CA PRO A 19 2.00 -20.30 2.52
C PRO A 19 3.11 -20.17 1.47
N VAL A 20 3.47 -21.29 0.82
CA VAL A 20 4.53 -21.32 -0.20
C VAL A 20 4.02 -22.02 -1.45
N THR A 21 4.14 -21.37 -2.60
CA THR A 21 3.89 -21.98 -3.91
C THR A 21 5.22 -22.33 -4.56
N LEU A 22 5.40 -23.59 -4.91
CA LEU A 22 6.55 -24.10 -5.65
C LEU A 22 6.22 -24.17 -7.14
N GLN A 23 7.07 -23.58 -7.97
CA GLN A 23 7.06 -23.77 -9.42
C GLN A 23 8.36 -24.41 -9.90
N ILE A 24 8.28 -25.36 -10.84
CA ILE A 24 9.45 -25.96 -11.50
C ILE A 24 9.28 -25.87 -13.02
N SER A 25 10.27 -25.33 -13.71
CA SER A 25 10.35 -25.30 -15.17
C SER A 25 11.77 -25.60 -15.67
N LYS A 26 11.90 -25.78 -16.98
CA LYS A 26 13.18 -25.57 -17.67
C LYS A 26 13.35 -24.07 -17.93
N GLU A 27 14.59 -23.64 -18.07
CA GLU A 27 14.89 -22.24 -18.39
C GLU A 27 14.16 -21.76 -19.65
N SER A 28 13.59 -20.56 -19.58
CA SER A 28 12.79 -19.92 -20.63
C SER A 28 11.50 -20.64 -21.04
N GLU A 29 11.09 -21.69 -20.32
CA GLU A 29 9.80 -22.35 -20.48
C GLU A 29 8.82 -21.96 -19.35
N LEU A 30 7.52 -22.15 -19.61
CA LEU A 30 6.49 -22.01 -18.58
C LEU A 30 6.65 -23.09 -17.48
N PRO A 31 6.16 -22.83 -16.26
CA PRO A 31 6.09 -23.83 -15.20
C PRO A 31 5.45 -25.13 -15.66
N SER A 32 6.24 -26.20 -15.66
CA SER A 32 5.73 -27.56 -15.86
C SER A 32 4.99 -28.09 -14.63
N ILE A 33 5.29 -27.53 -13.45
CA ILE A 33 4.74 -27.94 -12.16
C ILE A 33 4.45 -26.68 -11.35
N GLU A 34 3.30 -26.69 -10.71
CA GLU A 34 2.95 -25.73 -9.67
C GLU A 34 2.21 -26.47 -8.55
N ILE A 35 2.70 -26.37 -7.32
CA ILE A 35 2.04 -26.93 -6.13
C ILE A 35 2.14 -25.97 -4.96
N VAL A 36 1.18 -26.05 -4.05
CA VAL A 36 1.12 -25.21 -2.84
C VAL A 36 1.39 -26.04 -1.61
N GLY A 37 2.14 -25.47 -0.67
CA GLY A 37 2.43 -26.03 0.64
C GLY A 37 2.55 -24.91 1.67
N ARG A 38 3.08 -25.24 2.85
CA ARG A 38 3.18 -24.26 3.93
C ARG A 38 4.40 -24.53 4.80
N LEU A 39 5.14 -23.47 5.11
CA LEU A 39 6.11 -23.48 6.21
C LEU A 39 5.37 -23.19 7.52
N SER A 40 5.60 -24.04 8.52
CA SER A 40 4.98 -23.91 9.85
C SER A 40 5.47 -22.66 10.61
N ALA A 41 4.84 -22.35 11.74
CA ALA A 41 5.30 -21.28 12.61
C ALA A 41 6.70 -21.56 13.19
N ALA A 42 7.58 -20.57 13.16
CA ALA A 42 8.94 -20.61 13.69
C ALA A 42 9.31 -19.29 14.41
N SER A 43 8.54 -18.93 15.45
CA SER A 43 8.69 -17.66 16.20
C SER A 43 10.07 -17.44 16.83
N LYS A 44 10.85 -18.51 17.04
CA LYS A 44 12.23 -18.42 17.57
C LYS A 44 13.29 -18.21 16.48
N LEU A 45 12.99 -18.46 15.21
CA LEU A 45 13.96 -18.33 14.13
C LEU A 45 14.50 -16.90 13.95
N PRO A 46 13.66 -15.84 14.07
CA PRO A 46 14.16 -14.46 14.14
C PRO A 46 15.18 -14.22 15.27
N ILE A 47 14.96 -14.82 16.43
CA ILE A 47 15.85 -14.68 17.60
C ILE A 47 17.20 -15.31 17.31
N TYR A 48 17.23 -16.53 16.74
CA TYR A 48 18.47 -17.20 16.37
C TYR A 48 19.26 -16.44 15.31
N TYR A 49 18.56 -15.87 14.33
CA TYR A 49 19.18 -15.03 13.31
C TYR A 49 19.81 -13.77 13.94
N ASN A 50 19.08 -13.06 14.80
CA ASN A 50 19.58 -11.88 15.50
C ASN A 50 20.79 -12.19 16.40
N HIS A 51 20.78 -13.33 17.09
CA HIS A 51 21.92 -13.78 17.89
C HIS A 51 23.16 -14.02 17.05
N TRP A 52 23.02 -14.74 15.92
CA TRP A 52 24.14 -14.93 14.99
C TRP A 52 24.64 -13.59 14.43
N GLN A 53 23.73 -12.73 13.95
CA GLN A 53 24.07 -11.44 13.36
C GLN A 53 24.83 -10.54 14.35
N SER A 54 24.39 -10.50 15.61
CA SER A 54 25.07 -9.75 16.66
C SER A 54 26.50 -10.25 16.90
N ASN A 55 26.71 -11.56 17.01
CA ASN A 55 28.05 -12.12 17.19
C ASN A 55 28.94 -11.91 15.97
N TYR A 56 28.40 -12.07 14.76
CA TYR A 56 29.11 -11.80 13.52
C TYR A 56 29.60 -10.35 13.45
N ARG A 57 28.74 -9.38 13.76
CA ARG A 57 29.11 -7.95 13.76
C ARG A 57 30.11 -7.59 14.87
N ARG A 58 30.16 -8.36 15.96
CA ARG A 58 31.12 -8.19 17.06
C ARG A 58 32.51 -8.74 16.77
N LEU A 59 32.73 -9.46 15.66
CA LEU A 59 34.04 -10.00 15.30
C LEU A 59 35.14 -8.93 15.12
N GLY A 60 34.80 -7.64 15.13
CA GLY A 60 35.78 -6.54 15.13
C GLY A 60 36.59 -6.45 13.83
N ASN A 61 36.22 -7.22 12.81
CA ASN A 61 36.78 -7.12 11.48
C ASN A 61 36.55 -5.70 10.97
N ALA A 62 37.55 -5.11 10.31
CA ALA A 62 37.39 -3.84 9.59
C ALA A 62 36.40 -4.05 8.45
N PHE A 63 35.11 -4.00 8.77
CA PHE A 63 34.03 -3.91 7.80
C PHE A 63 34.21 -2.60 7.03
N ARG A 64 33.69 -2.53 5.81
CA ARG A 64 33.62 -1.30 5.01
C ARG A 64 32.61 -0.29 5.64
N LEU A 65 32.78 0.08 6.92
CA LEU A 65 31.97 1.04 7.72
C LEU A 65 32.84 2.21 8.24
N SER A 66 32.22 3.38 8.51
CA SER A 66 32.88 4.51 9.17
C SER A 66 33.19 4.20 10.66
N ALA A 67 34.30 4.76 11.14
CA ALA A 67 35.15 4.24 12.22
C ALA A 67 34.54 4.11 13.63
N ASP A 68 34.87 3.00 14.31
CA ASP A 68 35.73 3.01 15.50
C ASP A 68 36.35 1.62 15.74
N LYS A 69 37.68 1.56 15.84
CA LYS A 69 38.43 0.30 16.04
C LYS A 69 38.31 -0.15 17.50
N ILE A 70 37.48 -1.15 17.76
CA ILE A 70 37.46 -1.83 19.05
C ILE A 70 38.35 -3.08 18.94
N GLN A 71 39.53 -3.03 19.55
CA GLN A 71 40.36 -4.20 19.80
C GLN A 71 39.68 -5.10 20.84
N VAL A 72 39.32 -6.34 20.48
CA VAL A 72 38.96 -7.37 21.46
C VAL A 72 39.60 -8.71 21.06
N THR A 73 40.01 -9.47 22.08
CA THR A 73 40.75 -10.73 22.02
C THR A 73 40.03 -11.83 21.21
N ASN A 74 40.72 -12.36 20.18
CA ASN A 74 40.15 -13.00 18.98
C ASN A 74 39.55 -14.42 19.10
N VAL A 75 39.78 -15.17 20.18
CA VAL A 75 39.49 -16.63 20.17
C VAL A 75 38.04 -16.93 20.59
N SER A 76 37.55 -16.38 21.71
CA SER A 76 36.19 -16.70 22.20
C SER A 76 35.08 -16.18 21.30
N ILE A 77 35.28 -15.02 20.64
CA ILE A 77 34.26 -14.38 19.79
C ILE A 77 34.05 -15.17 18.49
N THR A 78 35.13 -15.72 17.94
CA THR A 78 35.08 -16.57 16.73
C THR A 78 34.31 -17.86 17.01
N GLU A 79 34.56 -18.50 18.16
CA GLU A 79 33.84 -19.69 18.60
C GLU A 79 32.35 -19.40 18.85
N ASP A 80 32.02 -18.27 19.48
CA ASP A 80 30.64 -17.83 19.71
C ASP A 80 29.86 -17.60 18.40
N CYS A 81 30.51 -16.97 17.40
CA CYS A 81 29.92 -16.77 16.08
C CYS A 81 29.66 -18.11 15.37
N GLN A 82 30.61 -19.04 15.42
CA GLN A 82 30.45 -20.38 14.85
C GLN A 82 29.36 -21.18 15.58
N ALA A 83 29.29 -21.10 16.91
CA ALA A 83 28.27 -21.78 17.70
C ALA A 83 26.85 -21.28 17.34
N THR A 84 26.66 -19.96 17.30
CA THR A 84 25.37 -19.38 16.92
C THR A 84 25.00 -19.63 15.46
N ALA A 85 25.98 -19.68 14.55
CA ALA A 85 25.76 -20.10 13.16
C ALA A 85 25.26 -21.55 13.06
N ARG A 86 25.86 -22.49 13.82
CA ARG A 86 25.41 -23.90 13.87
C ARG A 86 23.97 -24.00 14.39
N ILE A 87 23.63 -23.25 15.45
CA ILE A 87 22.27 -23.21 16.02
C ILE A 87 21.28 -22.70 14.97
N LEU A 88 21.56 -21.57 14.32
CA LEU A 88 20.71 -21.02 13.28
C LEU A 88 20.52 -22.00 12.12
N ARG A 89 21.61 -22.58 11.60
CA ARG A 89 21.56 -23.56 10.49
C ARG A 89 20.71 -24.77 10.86
N SER A 90 20.86 -25.29 12.07
CA SER A 90 20.10 -26.44 12.55
C SER A 90 18.60 -26.14 12.63
N HIS A 91 18.22 -25.01 13.26
CA HIS A 91 16.81 -24.64 13.39
C HIS A 91 16.18 -24.24 12.06
N PHE A 92 16.94 -23.59 11.17
CA PHE A 92 16.51 -23.27 9.81
C PHE A 92 16.19 -24.53 9.01
N ASN A 93 17.08 -25.53 9.01
CA ASN A 93 16.82 -26.79 8.31
C ASN A 93 15.68 -27.60 8.94
N SER A 94 15.56 -27.60 10.27
CA SER A 94 14.43 -28.22 10.96
C SER A 94 13.09 -27.59 10.54
N TRP A 95 13.06 -26.27 10.38
CA TRP A 95 11.89 -25.54 9.89
C TRP A 95 11.54 -25.91 8.44
N LEU A 96 12.53 -26.03 7.55
CA LEU A 96 12.36 -26.48 6.16
C LEU A 96 12.01 -27.97 6.02
N GLN A 97 12.09 -28.74 7.10
CA GLN A 97 11.72 -30.17 7.16
C GLN A 97 10.33 -30.39 7.80
N CYS A 98 9.59 -29.33 8.12
CA CYS A 98 8.28 -29.47 8.75
C CYS A 98 7.28 -30.21 7.85
N GLU A 99 6.35 -30.94 8.45
CA GLU A 99 5.39 -31.81 7.76
C GLU A 99 4.62 -31.08 6.64
N SER A 100 4.18 -29.85 6.91
CA SER A 100 3.39 -29.04 5.96
C SER A 100 4.18 -28.56 4.73
N PHE A 101 5.51 -28.65 4.75
CA PHE A 101 6.39 -28.30 3.64
C PHE A 101 6.96 -29.54 2.92
N ARG A 102 6.72 -30.74 3.47
CA ARG A 102 7.30 -31.99 2.97
C ARG A 102 6.93 -32.26 1.51
N SER A 103 5.68 -32.02 1.11
CA SER A 103 5.23 -32.24 -0.27
C SER A 103 6.01 -31.44 -1.30
N LEU A 104 6.42 -30.20 -0.97
CA LEU A 104 7.24 -29.35 -1.84
C LEU A 104 8.65 -29.91 -1.97
N ARG A 105 9.23 -30.31 -0.85
CA ARG A 105 10.55 -30.94 -0.82
C ARG A 105 10.58 -32.25 -1.62
N GLU A 106 9.59 -33.11 -1.45
CA GLU A 106 9.48 -34.38 -2.20
C GLU A 106 9.33 -34.12 -3.69
N LYS A 107 8.54 -33.12 -4.09
CA LYS A 107 8.39 -32.75 -5.50
C LYS A 107 9.69 -32.25 -6.12
N LEU A 108 10.50 -31.48 -5.36
CA LEU A 108 11.85 -31.09 -5.80
C LEU A 108 12.74 -32.31 -6.02
N LEU A 109 12.72 -33.27 -5.10
CA LEU A 109 13.51 -34.50 -5.21
C LEU A 109 13.08 -35.39 -6.38
N GLU A 110 11.79 -35.40 -6.71
CA GLU A 110 11.23 -36.17 -7.82
C GLU A 110 11.65 -35.61 -9.19
N TYR A 111 11.75 -34.29 -9.33
CA TYR A 111 11.91 -33.62 -10.63
C TYR A 111 13.29 -33.04 -10.94
N LEU A 112 14.17 -32.97 -9.95
CA LEU A 112 15.53 -32.45 -10.09
C LEU A 112 16.54 -33.59 -10.07
N SER A 113 17.45 -33.60 -11.06
CA SER A 113 18.60 -34.50 -11.10
C SER A 113 19.82 -33.87 -10.42
N LEU A 114 20.70 -34.70 -9.84
CA LEU A 114 21.97 -34.25 -9.24
C LEU A 114 22.91 -33.59 -10.25
N THR A 115 22.72 -33.83 -11.54
CA THR A 115 23.51 -33.26 -12.63
C THR A 115 22.97 -31.94 -13.16
N ASP A 116 21.75 -31.55 -12.77
CA ASP A 116 21.07 -30.37 -13.27
C ASP A 116 21.74 -29.08 -12.77
N GLU A 117 21.88 -28.09 -13.65
CA GLU A 117 22.15 -26.71 -13.25
C GLU A 117 20.83 -26.08 -12.81
N ILE A 118 20.72 -25.67 -11.55
CA ILE A 118 19.44 -25.30 -10.93
C ILE A 118 19.51 -23.87 -10.41
N ARG A 119 18.57 -23.02 -10.86
CA ARG A 119 18.36 -21.69 -10.30
C ARG A 119 17.19 -21.75 -9.33
N VAL A 120 17.46 -21.49 -8.05
CA VAL A 120 16.44 -21.47 -6.99
C VAL A 120 16.13 -20.02 -6.66
N ILE A 121 14.91 -19.58 -6.95
CA ILE A 121 14.47 -18.20 -6.76
C ILE A 121 13.50 -18.12 -5.59
N LEU A 122 13.79 -17.23 -4.65
CA LEU A 122 12.92 -16.90 -3.54
C LEU A 122 12.16 -15.60 -3.87
N GLN A 123 10.84 -15.71 -4.03
CA GLN A 123 9.96 -14.56 -4.24
C GLN A 123 9.24 -14.20 -2.94
N THR A 124 9.69 -13.13 -2.29
CA THR A 124 9.14 -12.66 -1.01
C THR A 124 9.47 -11.19 -0.78
N GLU A 125 8.58 -10.46 -0.11
CA GLU A 125 8.87 -9.11 0.43
C GLU A 125 9.36 -9.15 1.89
N ASN A 126 9.33 -10.32 2.53
CA ASN A 126 9.74 -10.44 3.93
C ASN A 126 11.27 -10.35 4.06
N SER A 127 11.75 -9.26 4.65
CA SER A 127 13.18 -8.94 4.79
C SER A 127 13.96 -10.00 5.56
N LEU A 128 13.35 -10.61 6.59
CA LEU A 128 14.03 -11.63 7.37
C LEU A 128 14.13 -12.96 6.60
N ILE A 129 13.09 -13.34 5.83
CA ILE A 129 13.17 -14.50 4.93
C ILE A 129 14.31 -14.30 3.92
N GLN A 130 14.44 -13.13 3.31
CA GLN A 130 15.52 -12.80 2.38
C GLN A 130 16.93 -12.93 3.00
N ARG A 131 17.04 -12.76 4.32
CA ARG A 131 18.29 -12.81 5.09
C ARG A 131 18.63 -14.20 5.65
N LEU A 132 17.73 -15.18 5.62
CA LEU A 132 18.06 -16.51 6.13
C LEU A 132 19.15 -17.19 5.26
N PRO A 133 19.95 -18.11 5.83
CA PRO A 133 21.06 -18.75 5.14
C PRO A 133 20.58 -19.84 4.18
N TRP A 134 19.86 -19.47 3.12
CA TRP A 134 19.25 -20.40 2.17
C TRP A 134 20.26 -21.31 1.47
N HIS A 135 21.48 -20.82 1.20
CA HIS A 135 22.56 -21.63 0.62
C HIS A 135 22.98 -22.81 1.54
N ALA A 136 22.64 -22.74 2.83
CA ALA A 136 22.85 -23.79 3.82
C ALA A 136 21.61 -24.69 4.00
N TRP A 137 20.67 -24.66 3.05
CA TRP A 137 19.57 -25.61 2.97
C TRP A 137 20.11 -26.98 2.58
N ASP A 138 19.89 -27.96 3.45
CA ASP A 138 20.32 -29.36 3.32
C ASP A 138 19.95 -30.02 1.97
N LEU A 139 18.86 -29.57 1.35
CA LEU A 139 18.46 -30.04 0.02
C LEU A 139 19.46 -29.61 -1.05
N LEU A 140 19.93 -28.36 -1.00
CA LEU A 140 20.77 -27.76 -2.03
C LEU A 140 22.22 -28.19 -1.93
N GLU A 141 22.66 -28.65 -0.76
CA GLU A 141 23.95 -29.34 -0.60
C GLU A 141 24.04 -30.59 -1.50
N ARG A 142 22.91 -31.24 -1.83
CA ARG A 142 22.86 -32.40 -2.72
C ARG A 142 23.04 -32.05 -4.19
N TYR A 143 22.74 -30.81 -4.58
CA TYR A 143 22.73 -30.38 -5.97
C TYR A 143 23.89 -29.42 -6.22
N GLU A 144 25.04 -29.94 -6.64
CA GLU A 144 26.31 -29.20 -6.73
C GLU A 144 26.29 -27.98 -7.69
N LYS A 145 25.32 -27.96 -8.62
CA LYS A 145 25.13 -26.86 -9.59
C LYS A 145 23.90 -26.00 -9.30
N ALA A 146 23.37 -26.07 -8.08
CA ALA A 146 22.23 -25.25 -7.65
C ALA A 146 22.70 -23.95 -6.98
N GLU A 147 22.14 -22.80 -7.32
CA GLU A 147 22.44 -21.56 -6.57
C GLU A 147 21.18 -20.70 -6.42
N ILE A 148 21.16 -19.90 -5.36
CA ILE A 148 19.97 -19.22 -4.86
C ILE A 148 20.02 -17.74 -5.20
N ALA A 149 18.87 -17.21 -5.60
CA ALA A 149 18.66 -15.79 -5.78
C ALA A 149 17.35 -15.32 -5.14
N LEU A 150 17.30 -14.04 -4.82
CA LEU A 150 16.10 -13.33 -4.45
C LEU A 150 15.47 -12.72 -5.71
N ALA A 151 14.15 -12.63 -5.75
CA ALA A 151 13.45 -11.82 -6.73
C ALA A 151 12.25 -11.14 -6.09
N SER A 152 11.88 -9.97 -6.61
CA SER A 152 10.62 -9.33 -6.25
C SER A 152 9.43 -10.23 -6.65
N PRO A 153 8.36 -10.29 -5.84
CA PRO A 153 7.10 -10.94 -6.26
C PRO A 153 6.49 -10.27 -7.50
N SER A 154 6.75 -8.96 -7.66
CA SER A 154 6.29 -8.15 -8.79
C SER A 154 7.45 -7.87 -9.73
N TYR A 155 7.41 -8.43 -10.95
CA TYR A 155 8.38 -8.17 -11.99
C TYR A 155 7.72 -8.00 -13.36
N GLU A 156 8.36 -7.23 -14.23
CA GLU A 156 7.95 -7.06 -15.63
C GLU A 156 9.03 -7.64 -16.55
N ARG A 157 8.60 -8.38 -17.58
CA ARG A 157 9.52 -8.87 -18.62
C ARG A 157 9.84 -7.73 -19.58
N SER A 158 11.10 -7.31 -19.62
CA SER A 158 11.61 -6.37 -20.62
C SER A 158 12.07 -7.14 -21.87
N GLU A 159 11.45 -6.89 -23.03
CA GLU A 159 11.84 -7.49 -24.34
C GLU A 159 12.85 -6.62 -25.11
N ARG A 160 13.66 -5.83 -24.41
CA ARG A 160 14.55 -4.87 -25.06
C ARG A 160 15.68 -5.59 -25.82
N LEU A 161 15.83 -5.22 -27.09
CA LEU A 161 16.94 -5.66 -27.93
C LEU A 161 18.21 -4.96 -27.45
N ARG A 162 19.12 -5.72 -26.85
CA ARG A 162 20.44 -5.24 -26.43
C ARG A 162 21.35 -5.06 -27.64
N VAL A 163 22.06 -3.94 -27.69
CA VAL A 163 23.18 -3.74 -28.62
C VAL A 163 24.45 -4.07 -27.85
N PRO A 164 25.14 -5.19 -28.17
CA PRO A 164 26.39 -5.55 -27.48
C PRO A 164 27.48 -4.52 -27.76
N ASN A 165 28.30 -4.23 -26.76
CA ASN A 165 29.53 -3.47 -26.94
C ASN A 165 30.62 -4.37 -27.57
N SER A 166 31.63 -3.78 -28.22
CA SER A 166 32.77 -4.53 -28.77
C SER A 166 33.68 -5.15 -27.70
N GLN A 167 33.61 -4.64 -26.48
CA GLN A 167 34.28 -5.11 -25.27
C GLN A 167 33.31 -4.93 -24.10
N VAL A 168 33.45 -5.71 -23.03
CA VAL A 168 32.63 -5.57 -21.83
C VAL A 168 32.94 -4.23 -21.16
N LYS A 169 32.00 -3.29 -21.20
CA LYS A 169 32.16 -1.97 -20.57
C LYS A 169 31.80 -2.01 -19.10
N ILE A 170 32.77 -1.71 -18.24
CA ILE A 170 32.60 -1.72 -16.78
C ILE A 170 32.78 -0.31 -16.24
N LEU A 171 31.76 0.21 -15.55
CA LEU A 171 31.89 1.40 -14.72
C LEU A 171 32.25 0.97 -13.30
N ALA A 172 33.48 1.22 -12.90
CA ALA A 172 33.99 0.88 -11.57
C ALA A 172 34.02 2.13 -10.69
N ILE A 173 33.08 2.21 -9.74
CA ILE A 173 32.99 3.28 -8.75
C ILE A 173 33.72 2.83 -7.49
N VAL A 174 34.83 3.51 -7.21
CA VAL A 174 35.56 3.38 -5.95
C VAL A 174 35.15 4.57 -5.09
N GLY A 175 34.31 4.31 -4.09
CA GLY A 175 33.81 5.31 -3.16
C GLY A 175 34.88 5.75 -2.15
N ASN A 176 34.45 6.27 -1.00
CA ASN A 176 35.36 6.61 0.09
C ASN A 176 36.28 5.42 0.43
N SER A 177 37.59 5.65 0.29
CA SER A 177 38.64 4.62 0.35
C SER A 177 39.23 4.40 1.75
N GLN A 178 38.71 5.09 2.78
CA GLN A 178 39.25 4.98 4.14
C GLN A 178 39.15 3.55 4.71
N GLY A 179 40.29 2.87 4.84
CA GLY A 179 40.35 1.53 5.43
C GLY A 179 39.93 0.39 4.50
N ILE A 180 39.84 0.64 3.19
CA ILE A 180 39.50 -0.31 2.13
C ILE A 180 40.69 -0.43 1.17
N ASP A 181 41.15 -1.64 0.84
CA ASP A 181 42.19 -1.84 -0.19
C ASP A 181 41.57 -1.78 -1.60
N THR A 182 41.39 -0.55 -2.08
CA THR A 182 40.81 -0.28 -3.40
C THR A 182 41.75 -0.62 -4.55
N GLN A 183 43.05 -0.79 -4.28
CA GLN A 183 44.07 -1.09 -5.29
C GLN A 183 44.02 -2.56 -5.71
N ALA A 184 43.69 -3.47 -4.79
CA ALA A 184 43.44 -4.87 -5.09
C ALA A 184 42.24 -5.04 -6.02
N ASP A 185 41.12 -4.40 -5.70
CA ASP A 185 39.90 -4.44 -6.51
C ASP A 185 40.14 -3.83 -7.91
N LYS A 186 40.88 -2.72 -7.98
CA LYS A 186 41.30 -2.08 -9.25
C LYS A 186 42.14 -3.03 -10.11
N SER A 187 43.15 -3.65 -9.51
CA SER A 187 44.06 -4.57 -10.20
C SER A 187 43.34 -5.81 -10.75
N LEU A 188 42.28 -6.27 -10.09
CA LEU A 188 41.46 -7.39 -10.57
C LEU A 188 40.62 -7.00 -11.80
N LEU A 189 40.06 -5.80 -11.80
CA LEU A 189 39.21 -5.31 -12.90
C LEU A 189 40.02 -4.92 -14.14
N GLU A 190 41.22 -4.36 -13.99
CA GLU A 190 42.10 -3.98 -15.12
C GLU A 190 42.60 -5.21 -15.91
N ASN A 191 42.69 -6.37 -15.28
CA ASN A 191 43.21 -7.61 -15.89
C ASN A 191 42.11 -8.51 -16.48
N LEU A 192 40.93 -7.96 -16.79
CA LEU A 192 39.82 -8.73 -17.35
C LEU A 192 39.95 -8.89 -18.87
N PRO A 193 39.69 -10.10 -19.40
CA PRO A 193 39.79 -10.35 -20.84
C PRO A 193 38.64 -9.67 -21.59
N ASN A 194 38.96 -8.95 -22.67
CA ASN A 194 37.99 -8.23 -23.52
C ASN A 194 37.09 -7.24 -22.74
N ALA A 195 37.64 -6.59 -21.71
CA ALA A 195 36.94 -5.56 -20.95
C ALA A 195 37.53 -4.15 -21.20
N ASP A 196 36.65 -3.15 -21.17
CA ASP A 196 36.99 -1.73 -21.11
C ASP A 196 36.47 -1.19 -19.77
N VAL A 197 37.39 -0.88 -18.85
CA VAL A 197 37.07 -0.50 -17.48
C VAL A 197 37.33 0.98 -17.26
N THR A 198 36.29 1.71 -16.90
CA THR A 198 36.39 3.12 -16.50
C THR A 198 36.30 3.22 -14.98
N PHE A 199 37.36 3.75 -14.36
CA PHE A 199 37.42 3.96 -12.92
C PHE A 199 37.01 5.37 -12.52
N LEU A 200 36.04 5.46 -11.62
CA LEU A 200 35.69 6.68 -10.90
C LEU A 200 36.15 6.54 -9.45
N VAL A 201 37.27 7.17 -9.10
CA VAL A 201 37.85 7.11 -7.75
C VAL A 201 37.45 8.37 -6.98
N GLU A 202 36.77 8.16 -5.87
CA GLU A 202 36.18 9.21 -5.03
C GLU A 202 35.47 10.32 -5.84
N PRO A 203 34.58 9.96 -6.79
CA PRO A 203 34.04 10.93 -7.74
C PRO A 203 33.13 11.95 -7.05
N GLN A 204 32.97 13.11 -7.69
CA GLN A 204 31.89 14.03 -7.33
C GLN A 204 30.55 13.53 -7.87
N ARG A 205 29.44 13.93 -7.22
CA ARG A 205 28.06 13.57 -7.62
C ARG A 205 27.80 13.80 -9.11
N GLN A 206 28.19 14.96 -9.64
CA GLN A 206 27.94 15.32 -11.03
C GLN A 206 28.72 14.43 -12.01
N GLN A 207 29.99 14.15 -11.70
CA GLN A 207 30.82 13.27 -12.53
C GLN A 207 30.22 11.87 -12.66
N LEU A 208 29.74 11.29 -11.56
CA LEU A 208 29.07 9.99 -11.61
C LEU A 208 27.78 10.04 -12.44
N ASN A 209 26.96 11.08 -12.25
CA ASN A 209 25.74 11.26 -13.02
C ASN A 209 26.04 11.29 -14.52
N ASP A 210 26.99 12.10 -14.96
CA ASP A 210 27.29 12.29 -16.38
C ASP A 210 27.76 10.97 -17.03
N HIS A 211 28.63 10.20 -16.34
CA HIS A 211 29.07 8.89 -16.83
C HIS A 211 27.93 7.88 -16.99
N LEU A 212 26.99 7.84 -16.05
CA LEU A 212 25.82 6.96 -16.11
C LEU A 212 24.86 7.33 -17.24
N TRP A 213 24.80 8.61 -17.64
CA TRP A 213 23.94 9.09 -18.73
C TRP A 213 24.51 8.87 -20.12
N GLU A 214 25.82 9.11 -20.29
CA GLU A 214 26.44 9.26 -21.61
C GLU A 214 26.87 7.93 -22.24
N ASN A 215 27.10 6.88 -21.45
CA ASN A 215 27.73 5.65 -21.92
C ASN A 215 26.79 4.43 -21.87
N ASN A 216 27.11 3.43 -22.69
CA ASN A 216 26.51 2.09 -22.65
C ASN A 216 27.37 1.18 -21.77
N TRP A 217 27.00 1.06 -20.50
CA TRP A 217 27.68 0.19 -19.53
C TRP A 217 27.08 -1.20 -19.55
N ASP A 218 27.90 -2.25 -19.43
CA ASP A 218 27.44 -3.63 -19.28
C ASP A 218 27.41 -4.04 -17.80
N ILE A 219 28.42 -3.60 -17.05
CA ILE A 219 28.59 -3.92 -15.62
C ILE A 219 28.81 -2.61 -14.84
N LEU A 220 28.08 -2.48 -13.73
CA LEU A 220 28.31 -1.46 -12.71
C LEU A 220 28.96 -2.12 -11.50
N PHE A 221 30.16 -1.68 -11.13
CA PHE A 221 30.84 -2.15 -9.93
C PHE A 221 30.92 -1.02 -8.91
N PHE A 222 30.55 -1.29 -7.66
CA PHE A 222 30.73 -0.37 -6.55
C PHE A 222 31.52 -1.01 -5.42
N ALA A 223 32.61 -0.37 -5.01
CA ALA A 223 33.39 -0.68 -3.82
C ALA A 223 33.53 0.57 -2.95
N GLY A 224 33.07 0.49 -1.70
CA GLY A 224 33.16 1.61 -0.77
C GLY A 224 32.26 1.43 0.43
N HIS A 225 32.19 2.48 1.25
CA HIS A 225 31.27 2.54 2.38
C HIS A 225 29.82 2.72 1.93
N SER A 226 28.91 2.00 2.56
CA SER A 226 27.47 2.20 2.46
C SER A 226 26.82 2.12 3.84
N SER A 227 25.73 2.85 4.03
CA SER A 227 24.95 2.85 5.27
C SER A 227 23.47 2.82 4.96
N SER A 228 22.70 2.21 5.85
CA SER A 228 21.23 2.27 5.83
C SER A 228 20.73 3.10 7.00
N HIS A 229 19.86 4.07 6.77
CA HIS A 229 19.10 4.69 7.86
C HIS A 229 17.88 3.82 8.16
N ASN A 230 17.82 3.23 9.36
CA ASN A 230 16.71 2.38 9.83
C ASN A 230 16.34 1.17 8.94
N GLY A 231 17.18 0.80 7.97
CA GLY A 231 16.95 -0.34 7.07
C GLY A 231 16.00 -0.09 5.90
N GLU A 232 15.64 1.17 5.61
CA GLU A 232 14.67 1.53 4.57
C GLU A 232 15.26 2.33 3.40
N SER A 233 16.39 3.04 3.58
CA SER A 233 17.05 3.75 2.48
C SER A 233 18.57 3.62 2.56
N GLY A 234 19.15 3.06 1.49
CA GLY A 234 20.58 2.83 1.37
C GLY A 234 21.30 4.05 0.81
N CYS A 235 22.34 4.50 1.49
CA CYS A 235 23.25 5.55 1.03
C CYS A 235 24.62 4.97 0.70
N ILE A 236 25.15 5.29 -0.49
CA ILE A 236 26.54 5.04 -0.87
C ILE A 236 27.38 6.30 -0.65
N TYR A 237 28.57 6.15 -0.07
CA TYR A 237 29.52 7.25 0.10
C TYR A 237 30.44 7.30 -1.12
N LEU A 238 30.30 8.36 -1.93
CA LEU A 238 31.13 8.53 -3.12
C LEU A 238 32.53 8.98 -2.75
N ASN A 239 32.67 9.86 -1.77
CA ASN A 239 33.94 10.38 -1.30
C ASN A 239 33.81 10.75 0.20
N GLN A 240 34.79 11.48 0.76
CA GLN A 240 34.76 11.84 2.18
C GLN A 240 33.65 12.83 2.55
N THR A 241 33.11 13.59 1.60
CA THR A 241 32.11 14.65 1.83
C THR A 241 30.74 14.34 1.24
N ASP A 242 30.70 13.62 0.12
CA ASP A 242 29.50 13.37 -0.66
C ASP A 242 28.98 11.95 -0.43
N SER A 243 27.67 11.87 -0.22
CA SER A 243 26.92 10.61 -0.21
C SER A 243 25.69 10.72 -1.10
N LEU A 244 25.22 9.58 -1.59
CA LEU A 244 24.06 9.46 -2.48
C LEU A 244 23.12 8.40 -1.96
N ASN A 245 21.83 8.75 -1.84
CA ASN A 245 20.78 7.74 -1.73
C ASN A 245 20.34 7.26 -3.13
N MET A 246 19.66 6.12 -3.21
CA MET A 246 19.23 5.58 -4.51
C MET A 246 18.16 6.42 -5.20
N ALA A 247 17.36 7.20 -4.46
CA ALA A 247 16.40 8.13 -5.06
C ALA A 247 17.09 9.21 -5.90
N GLU A 248 18.28 9.65 -5.48
CA GLU A 248 19.10 10.65 -6.18
C GLU A 248 19.78 10.06 -7.43
N LEU A 249 20.10 8.77 -7.44
CA LEU A 249 20.71 8.08 -8.60
C LEU A 249 19.69 7.48 -9.57
N ARG A 250 18.40 7.47 -9.21
CA ARG A 250 17.32 6.77 -9.91
C ARG A 250 17.28 7.02 -11.41
N TYR A 251 17.40 8.28 -11.84
CA TYR A 251 17.29 8.63 -13.26
C TYR A 251 18.52 8.22 -14.06
N ALA A 252 19.71 8.46 -13.51
CA ALA A 252 20.97 8.11 -14.14
C ALA A 252 21.11 6.59 -14.29
N LEU A 253 20.79 5.83 -13.24
CA LEU A 253 20.81 4.36 -13.28
C LEU A 253 19.75 3.78 -14.21
N ARG A 254 18.53 4.35 -14.22
CA ARG A 254 17.51 3.96 -15.21
C ARG A 254 18.02 4.19 -16.64
N LYS A 255 18.72 5.30 -16.87
CA LYS A 255 19.30 5.59 -18.18
C LYS A 255 20.41 4.62 -18.55
N ALA A 256 21.28 4.26 -17.60
CA ALA A 256 22.28 3.23 -17.79
C ALA A 256 21.66 1.86 -18.14
N VAL A 257 20.55 1.46 -17.47
CA VAL A 257 19.78 0.24 -17.79
C VAL A 257 19.13 0.32 -19.17
N GLU A 258 18.61 1.48 -19.57
CA GLU A 258 18.11 1.70 -20.93
C GLU A 258 19.21 1.55 -21.99
N ASN A 259 20.43 1.98 -21.66
CA ASN A 259 21.55 1.93 -22.58
C ASN A 259 22.21 0.55 -22.67
N GLY A 260 22.09 -0.30 -21.65
CA GLY A 260 22.60 -1.69 -21.70
C GLY A 260 23.05 -2.31 -20.38
N LEU A 261 22.97 -1.60 -19.25
CA LEU A 261 23.43 -2.08 -17.94
C LEU A 261 22.72 -3.37 -17.54
N HIS A 262 23.49 -4.43 -17.36
CA HIS A 262 22.98 -5.78 -17.15
C HIS A 262 23.28 -6.30 -15.73
N LEU A 263 24.51 -6.11 -15.26
CA LEU A 263 24.96 -6.61 -13.96
C LEU A 263 25.42 -5.47 -13.06
N ALA A 264 24.92 -5.43 -11.82
CA ALA A 264 25.49 -4.59 -10.75
C ALA A 264 26.18 -5.46 -9.69
N ILE A 265 27.40 -5.10 -9.30
CA ILE A 265 28.16 -5.77 -8.23
C ILE A 265 28.35 -4.77 -7.10
N LEU A 266 27.61 -4.96 -6.00
CA LEU A 266 27.63 -4.12 -4.82
C LEU A 266 28.52 -4.72 -3.74
N ASN A 267 29.79 -4.39 -3.78
CA ASN A 267 30.77 -4.87 -2.82
C ASN A 267 30.84 -3.92 -1.60
N SER A 268 29.76 -3.82 -0.83
CA SER A 268 29.66 -2.86 0.29
C SER A 268 28.84 -3.41 1.47
N CYS A 269 28.76 -2.65 2.58
CA CYS A 269 28.24 -3.13 3.86
C CYS A 269 26.71 -3.19 4.00
N ASP A 270 25.96 -2.45 3.18
CA ASP A 270 24.49 -2.46 3.18
C ASP A 270 23.93 -3.00 1.86
N GLY A 271 24.29 -4.24 1.54
CA GLY A 271 23.97 -4.84 0.25
C GLY A 271 22.47 -5.08 0.05
N LEU A 272 21.71 -5.42 1.10
CA LEU A 272 20.29 -5.76 0.95
C LEU A 272 19.41 -4.52 0.73
N GLY A 273 19.60 -3.44 1.50
CA GLY A 273 18.82 -2.21 1.33
C GLY A 273 19.05 -1.61 -0.06
N LEU A 274 20.32 -1.55 -0.48
CA LEU A 274 20.70 -1.13 -1.83
C LEU A 274 20.14 -2.06 -2.92
N ALA A 275 20.21 -3.39 -2.75
CA ALA A 275 19.67 -4.33 -3.73
C ALA A 275 18.15 -4.17 -3.90
N GLN A 276 17.40 -3.98 -2.81
CA GLN A 276 15.96 -3.72 -2.88
C GLN A 276 15.65 -2.44 -3.67
N GLU A 277 16.33 -1.34 -3.39
CA GLU A 277 16.14 -0.08 -4.13
C GLU A 277 16.54 -0.22 -5.62
N LEU A 278 17.62 -0.95 -5.91
CA LEU A 278 18.09 -1.19 -7.29
C LEU A 278 17.18 -2.13 -8.09
N THR A 279 16.48 -3.08 -7.46
CA THR A 279 15.47 -3.89 -8.18
C THR A 279 14.34 -3.02 -8.74
N GLY A 280 13.97 -1.93 -8.06
CA GLY A 280 13.02 -0.94 -8.57
C GLY A 280 13.49 -0.17 -9.82
N LEU A 281 14.77 -0.30 -10.19
CA LEU A 281 15.39 0.34 -11.37
C LEU A 281 15.53 -0.63 -12.56
N GLN A 282 15.05 -1.87 -12.42
CA GLN A 282 15.08 -2.91 -13.46
C GLN A 282 16.47 -3.37 -13.90
N ILE A 283 17.50 -3.25 -13.05
CA ILE A 283 18.80 -3.90 -13.31
C ILE A 283 18.58 -5.42 -13.31
N PRO A 284 18.91 -6.15 -14.39
CA PRO A 284 18.61 -7.59 -14.50
C PRO A 284 19.19 -8.46 -13.38
N GLU A 285 20.51 -8.37 -13.16
CA GLU A 285 21.20 -9.10 -12.10
C GLU A 285 21.96 -8.18 -11.16
N ILE A 286 21.86 -8.44 -9.86
CA ILE A 286 22.59 -7.72 -8.81
C ILE A 286 23.27 -8.74 -7.91
N ILE A 287 24.57 -8.59 -7.70
CA ILE A 287 25.30 -9.28 -6.64
C ILE A 287 25.48 -8.32 -5.47
N PHE A 288 25.11 -8.76 -4.27
CA PHE A 288 25.23 -7.97 -3.05
C PHE A 288 25.64 -8.82 -1.85
N MET A 289 25.98 -8.17 -0.74
CA MET A 289 26.33 -8.84 0.52
C MET A 289 25.16 -8.77 1.51
N ARG A 290 24.76 -9.93 2.05
CA ARG A 290 23.64 -10.08 2.99
C ARG A 290 23.83 -9.29 4.28
N GLU A 291 25.06 -9.19 4.75
CA GLU A 291 25.49 -8.50 5.96
C GLU A 291 26.77 -7.70 5.67
N PRO A 292 27.17 -6.76 6.56
CA PRO A 292 28.43 -6.05 6.44
C PRO A 292 29.59 -7.00 6.16
N VAL A 293 30.31 -6.76 5.06
CA VAL A 293 31.39 -7.63 4.58
C VAL A 293 32.77 -7.08 4.99
N PRO A 294 33.68 -7.91 5.51
CA PRO A 294 35.08 -7.53 5.71
C PRO A 294 35.76 -7.30 4.36
N ASP A 295 36.64 -6.31 4.28
CA ASP A 295 37.29 -5.93 3.01
C ASP A 295 38.00 -7.10 2.32
N LYS A 296 38.70 -7.94 3.10
CA LYS A 296 39.38 -9.12 2.57
C LYS A 296 38.42 -10.14 1.96
N VAL A 297 37.26 -10.34 2.57
CA VAL A 297 36.24 -11.29 2.07
C VAL A 297 35.60 -10.74 0.79
N ALA A 298 35.29 -9.44 0.77
CA ALA A 298 34.79 -8.71 -0.39
C ALA A 298 35.73 -8.81 -1.60
N SER A 299 37.03 -8.58 -1.39
CA SER A 299 38.02 -8.62 -2.47
C SER A 299 38.29 -10.05 -2.96
N GLU A 300 38.40 -11.05 -2.07
CA GLU A 300 38.56 -12.45 -2.49
C GLU A 300 37.32 -13.00 -3.19
N PHE A 301 36.11 -12.60 -2.77
CA PHE A 301 34.89 -12.94 -3.50
C PHE A 301 34.92 -12.39 -4.92
N LEU A 302 35.23 -11.09 -5.07
CA LEU A 302 35.30 -10.44 -6.38
C LEU A 302 36.31 -11.14 -7.29
N LYS A 303 37.51 -11.43 -6.76
CA LYS A 303 38.54 -12.21 -7.45
C LYS A 303 37.99 -13.54 -7.93
N TYR A 304 37.47 -14.39 -7.03
CA TYR A 304 36.99 -15.72 -7.41
C TYR A 304 35.82 -15.68 -8.39
N PHE A 305 34.93 -14.70 -8.24
CA PHE A 305 33.81 -14.50 -9.15
C PHE A 305 34.29 -14.11 -10.55
N LEU A 306 35.16 -13.10 -10.66
CA LEU A 306 35.70 -12.65 -11.94
C LEU A 306 36.56 -13.72 -12.61
N SER A 307 37.38 -14.46 -11.86
CA SER A 307 38.13 -15.60 -12.41
C SER A 307 37.19 -16.65 -12.99
N ALA A 308 36.07 -16.95 -12.33
CA ALA A 308 35.12 -17.95 -12.79
C ALA A 308 34.23 -17.46 -13.94
N PHE A 309 33.71 -16.23 -13.86
CA PHE A 309 32.75 -15.66 -14.80
C PHE A 309 33.41 -15.13 -16.07
N ALA A 310 34.51 -14.38 -15.93
CA ALA A 310 35.24 -13.78 -17.05
C ALA A 310 36.38 -14.66 -17.59
N ASN A 311 36.75 -15.73 -16.88
CA ASN A 311 37.93 -16.55 -17.19
C ASN A 311 39.25 -15.73 -17.15
N SER A 312 39.39 -14.83 -16.17
CA SER A 312 40.63 -14.06 -15.99
C SER A 312 41.76 -14.94 -15.42
N GLU A 313 43.00 -14.74 -15.88
CA GLU A 313 44.17 -15.61 -15.59
C GLU A 313 44.67 -15.61 -14.13
N SER A 314 43.85 -15.13 -13.19
CA SER A 314 44.19 -15.02 -11.78
C SER A 314 44.06 -16.36 -11.02
N GLY A 315 44.83 -17.37 -11.45
CA GLY A 315 45.54 -18.25 -10.52
C GLY A 315 45.18 -19.73 -10.45
N TRP A 316 44.18 -20.29 -11.15
CA TRP A 316 43.95 -21.74 -11.17
C TRP A 316 43.26 -22.20 -12.47
N LYS A 317 43.94 -23.06 -13.25
CA LYS A 317 43.38 -23.75 -14.43
C LYS A 317 42.85 -25.10 -13.98
N GLU A 318 41.53 -25.26 -13.94
CA GLU A 318 40.90 -26.57 -13.80
C GLU A 318 40.49 -27.04 -15.20
N ASN A 319 41.08 -28.17 -15.64
CA ASN A 319 40.83 -28.93 -16.86
C ASN A 319 40.43 -28.14 -18.13
N GLU A 320 41.44 -28.03 -19.00
CA GLU A 320 41.44 -27.68 -20.43
C GLU A 320 40.11 -27.90 -21.16
N ASN A 321 39.50 -26.79 -21.63
CA ASN A 321 38.91 -26.61 -22.99
C ASN A 321 37.81 -25.53 -23.08
N SER A 322 37.43 -24.85 -22.00
CA SER A 322 36.42 -23.77 -22.09
C SER A 322 37.07 -22.41 -22.33
N GLN A 323 37.07 -21.93 -23.58
CA GLN A 323 37.41 -20.53 -23.93
C GLN A 323 36.36 -19.51 -23.42
N SER A 324 35.21 -19.99 -22.94
CA SER A 324 34.15 -19.20 -22.34
C SER A 324 34.14 -19.39 -20.81
N GLY A 325 34.08 -18.27 -20.06
CA GLY A 325 33.89 -18.33 -18.61
C GLY A 325 32.58 -19.01 -18.20
N LYS A 326 32.45 -19.35 -16.91
CA LYS A 326 31.27 -20.04 -16.38
C LYS A 326 30.01 -19.19 -16.50
N ARG A 327 28.85 -19.84 -16.50
CA ARG A 327 27.54 -19.19 -16.36
C ARG A 327 27.44 -18.48 -15.02
N PHE A 328 26.60 -17.45 -14.97
CA PHE A 328 26.48 -16.53 -13.84
C PHE A 328 26.25 -17.22 -12.48
N PHE A 329 25.21 -18.05 -12.35
CA PHE A 329 24.86 -18.73 -11.09
C PHE A 329 25.98 -19.69 -10.60
N PRO A 330 26.51 -20.61 -11.44
CA PRO A 330 27.66 -21.43 -11.07
C PRO A 330 28.92 -20.62 -10.70
N ALA A 331 29.17 -19.49 -11.37
CA ALA A 331 30.32 -18.64 -11.05
C ALA A 331 30.18 -17.99 -9.66
N VAL A 332 29.00 -17.47 -9.32
CA VAL A 332 28.71 -16.94 -7.98
C VAL A 332 28.85 -18.04 -6.93
N ARG A 333 28.31 -19.23 -7.19
CA ARG A 333 28.44 -20.39 -6.29
C ARG A 333 29.88 -20.75 -6.00
N GLN A 334 30.67 -20.93 -7.05
CA GLN A 334 32.09 -21.28 -6.90
C GLN A 334 32.83 -20.19 -6.11
N ALA A 335 32.56 -18.91 -6.40
CA ALA A 335 33.18 -17.81 -5.67
C ALA A 335 32.82 -17.82 -4.19
N ARG A 336 31.53 -18.04 -3.88
CA ARG A 336 31.00 -18.17 -2.53
C ARG A 336 31.63 -19.33 -1.77
N GLU A 337 31.67 -20.53 -2.36
CA GLU A 337 32.23 -21.74 -1.72
C GLU A 337 33.73 -21.61 -1.46
N ARG A 338 34.48 -20.94 -2.36
CA ARG A 338 35.91 -20.68 -2.15
C ARG A 338 36.19 -19.76 -0.96
N LEU A 339 35.22 -18.97 -0.50
CA LEU A 339 35.36 -18.18 0.74
C LEU A 339 35.45 -19.07 1.99
N GLN A 340 35.10 -20.36 1.92
CA GLN A 340 35.22 -21.28 3.04
C GLN A 340 36.66 -21.34 3.57
N GLY A 341 37.66 -21.18 2.70
CA GLY A 341 39.08 -21.12 3.10
C GLY A 341 39.45 -19.91 3.96
N LEU A 342 38.54 -18.96 4.15
CA LEU A 342 38.70 -17.78 5.00
C LEU A 342 37.90 -17.89 6.31
N GLU A 343 37.09 -18.94 6.52
CA GLU A 343 36.17 -19.03 7.66
C GLU A 343 36.84 -19.33 9.00
N ASP A 344 38.14 -19.66 8.99
CA ASP A 344 38.99 -19.72 10.19
C ASP A 344 39.15 -18.32 10.82
N LYS A 345 39.25 -17.28 9.99
CA LYS A 345 39.41 -15.87 10.40
C LYS A 345 38.15 -15.05 10.26
N PHE A 346 37.29 -15.41 9.30
CA PHE A 346 36.05 -14.72 8.97
C PHE A 346 34.89 -15.73 8.98
N PRO A 347 34.42 -16.17 10.16
CA PRO A 347 33.32 -17.12 10.26
C PRO A 347 32.12 -16.74 9.41
N CYS A 348 31.54 -17.73 8.72
CA CYS A 348 30.38 -17.55 7.85
C CYS A 348 30.63 -16.61 6.64
N ALA A 349 31.87 -16.45 6.17
CA ALA A 349 32.17 -15.70 4.95
C ALA A 349 31.36 -16.22 3.75
N THR A 350 31.11 -17.54 3.68
CA THR A 350 30.28 -18.17 2.64
C THR A 350 28.81 -17.75 2.69
N TRP A 351 28.34 -17.13 3.79
CA TRP A 351 26.95 -16.74 3.96
C TRP A 351 26.64 -15.38 3.34
N LEU A 352 27.65 -14.58 3.03
CA LEU A 352 27.48 -13.16 2.69
C LEU A 352 27.01 -12.93 1.25
N PRO A 353 27.65 -13.49 0.21
CA PRO A 353 27.29 -13.17 -1.16
C PRO A 353 25.89 -13.69 -1.52
N MET A 354 25.08 -12.83 -2.14
CA MET A 354 23.72 -13.11 -2.55
C MET A 354 23.45 -12.54 -3.95
N ILE A 355 22.51 -13.17 -4.65
CA ILE A 355 22.01 -12.71 -5.95
C ILE A 355 20.62 -12.10 -5.75
N CYS A 356 20.35 -10.98 -6.39
CA CYS A 356 19.02 -10.44 -6.60
C CYS A 356 18.72 -10.35 -8.10
N LEU A 357 17.56 -10.83 -8.52
CA LEU A 357 17.08 -10.75 -9.90
C LEU A 357 15.88 -9.80 -9.97
N ASN A 358 15.88 -8.93 -10.97
CA ASN A 358 14.67 -8.19 -11.29
C ASN A 358 13.61 -9.09 -11.96
N ASN A 359 14.03 -10.00 -12.86
CA ASN A 359 13.12 -10.92 -13.55
C ASN A 359 13.60 -12.38 -13.43
N PRO A 360 12.88 -13.27 -12.72
CA PRO A 360 13.30 -14.65 -12.53
C PRO A 360 13.27 -15.51 -13.80
N ALA A 361 12.50 -15.10 -14.81
CA ALA A 361 12.40 -15.82 -16.08
C ALA A 361 13.52 -15.48 -17.07
N GLN A 362 14.29 -14.42 -16.82
CA GLN A 362 15.42 -14.03 -17.65
C GLN A 362 16.59 -15.01 -17.42
N ILE A 363 17.27 -15.40 -18.50
CA ILE A 363 18.52 -16.16 -18.41
C ILE A 363 19.66 -15.12 -18.34
N PRO A 364 20.50 -15.17 -17.30
CA PRO A 364 21.66 -14.29 -17.20
C PRO A 364 22.63 -14.50 -18.35
N LEU A 365 23.22 -13.41 -18.83
CA LEU A 365 24.22 -13.49 -19.89
C LEU A 365 25.54 -14.09 -19.39
N THR A 366 26.22 -14.81 -20.27
CA THR A 366 27.61 -15.21 -20.07
C THR A 366 28.56 -14.05 -20.41
N TRP A 367 29.81 -14.11 -19.94
CA TRP A 367 30.82 -13.10 -20.27
C TRP A 367 30.98 -12.86 -21.78
N GLN A 368 30.98 -13.92 -22.59
CA GLN A 368 31.08 -13.78 -24.05
C GLN A 368 29.87 -13.08 -24.66
N GLN A 369 28.66 -13.38 -24.17
CA GLN A 369 27.43 -12.72 -24.62
C GLN A 369 27.36 -11.24 -24.19
N LEU A 370 28.22 -10.80 -23.27
CA LEU A 370 28.32 -9.37 -22.94
C LEU A 370 28.94 -8.56 -24.09
N TYR A 371 29.90 -9.12 -24.85
CA TYR A 371 30.61 -8.39 -25.90
C TYR A 371 30.51 -8.98 -27.33
N ASN A 372 29.89 -10.16 -27.50
CA ASN A 372 29.64 -10.78 -28.80
C ASN A 372 28.16 -11.12 -28.97
N SER A 373 27.57 -10.74 -30.12
CA SER A 373 26.22 -11.14 -30.53
C SER A 373 26.12 -12.56 -31.08
N ASP A 374 27.26 -13.19 -31.43
CA ASP A 374 27.31 -14.32 -32.37
C ASP A 374 27.22 -15.72 -31.74
N THR A 375 27.05 -15.85 -30.43
CA THR A 375 26.89 -17.16 -29.77
C THR A 375 25.42 -17.49 -29.49
N GLU A 376 24.87 -18.37 -30.34
CA GLU A 376 23.67 -19.21 -30.17
C GLU A 376 22.74 -18.83 -28.99
N TYR A 377 21.82 -17.90 -29.23
CA TYR A 377 20.46 -18.10 -28.73
C TYR A 377 19.92 -19.37 -29.43
N PRO A 378 19.23 -20.29 -28.71
CA PRO A 378 18.77 -21.54 -29.32
C PRO A 378 18.03 -21.26 -30.63
N ARG A 379 18.41 -21.99 -31.68
CA ARG A 379 17.92 -21.95 -33.07
C ARG A 379 16.40 -22.14 -33.28
N LEU A 380 15.58 -22.00 -32.25
CA LEU A 380 14.11 -22.05 -32.35
C LEU A 380 13.50 -20.82 -33.06
N LEU A 381 14.29 -19.79 -33.36
CA LEU A 381 13.83 -18.61 -34.12
C LEU A 381 14.46 -18.48 -35.51
N GLN A 382 15.34 -19.40 -35.93
CA GLN A 382 16.06 -19.29 -37.20
C GLN A 382 15.68 -20.34 -38.25
N GLU A 383 15.04 -21.45 -37.86
CA GLU A 383 14.49 -22.44 -38.82
C GLU A 383 13.23 -21.97 -39.54
N VAL A 384 12.64 -20.83 -39.16
CA VAL A 384 11.49 -20.24 -39.88
C VAL A 384 11.92 -19.42 -41.11
N HIS A 385 13.22 -19.19 -41.34
CA HIS A 385 13.69 -18.32 -42.43
C HIS A 385 14.44 -19.02 -43.58
N LEU A 386 14.57 -20.35 -43.57
CA LEU A 386 15.25 -21.10 -44.66
C LEU A 386 14.36 -22.13 -45.39
N ALA A 387 13.06 -22.21 -45.09
CA ALA A 387 12.14 -23.15 -45.73
C ALA A 387 11.18 -22.52 -46.78
N GLU A 388 11.41 -21.28 -47.22
CA GLU A 388 10.51 -20.59 -48.16
C GLU A 388 11.05 -20.45 -49.60
N ASN A 389 11.93 -21.34 -50.05
CA ASN A 389 12.29 -21.45 -51.47
C ASN A 389 12.04 -22.86 -52.00
N ASN A 390 10.77 -23.26 -52.07
CA ASN A 390 10.29 -24.18 -53.11
C ASN A 390 8.80 -23.88 -53.36
N PRO A 391 8.38 -23.58 -54.60
CA PRO A 391 7.03 -23.16 -54.88
C PRO A 391 6.16 -24.38 -55.09
N GLU A 392 5.49 -24.85 -54.04
CA GLU A 392 4.22 -25.54 -54.20
C GLU A 392 3.49 -25.55 -52.85
N ILE A 393 2.25 -25.02 -52.89
CA ILE A 393 1.19 -25.14 -51.88
C ILE A 393 1.06 -23.97 -50.87
N ASN A 394 0.00 -23.18 -51.13
CA ASN A 394 -0.87 -22.40 -50.22
C ASN A 394 -0.37 -21.05 -49.65
N SER A 395 -0.51 -20.00 -50.46
CA SER A 395 -0.45 -18.60 -50.00
C SER A 395 -1.84 -18.03 -49.64
N THR A 396 -2.23 -18.10 -48.37
CA THR A 396 -3.30 -17.24 -47.80
C THR A 396 -3.10 -16.74 -46.37
N SER A 397 -2.03 -17.10 -45.63
CA SER A 397 -1.97 -16.83 -44.16
C SER A 397 -0.97 -15.77 -43.67
N LEU A 398 0.05 -15.37 -44.43
CA LEU A 398 1.18 -14.56 -43.91
C LEU A 398 0.96 -13.03 -43.85
N VAL A 399 -0.13 -12.50 -44.43
CA VAL A 399 -0.48 -11.06 -44.32
C VAL A 399 -1.13 -10.73 -42.96
N SER A 400 -1.43 -11.74 -42.13
CA SER A 400 -2.23 -11.60 -40.90
C SER A 400 -1.42 -11.14 -39.66
N SER A 401 -0.20 -11.64 -39.43
CA SER A 401 0.50 -11.48 -38.13
C SER A 401 1.07 -10.07 -37.87
N LYS A 402 1.68 -9.42 -38.87
CA LYS A 402 2.13 -8.01 -38.77
C LYS A 402 0.97 -7.03 -38.62
N LYS A 403 -0.22 -7.37 -39.14
CA LYS A 403 -1.46 -6.60 -38.90
C LYS A 403 -1.96 -6.75 -37.47
N ILE A 404 -1.85 -7.94 -36.89
CA ILE A 404 -2.31 -8.23 -35.51
C ILE A 404 -1.47 -7.49 -34.45
N GLN A 405 -0.14 -7.44 -34.58
CA GLN A 405 0.74 -6.69 -33.65
C GLN A 405 0.53 -5.17 -33.73
N ARG A 406 0.36 -4.61 -34.94
CA ARG A 406 0.00 -3.19 -35.11
C ARG A 406 -1.37 -2.87 -34.50
N LYS A 407 -2.35 -3.76 -34.66
CA LYS A 407 -3.69 -3.61 -34.07
C LYS A 407 -3.66 -3.65 -32.54
N LEU A 408 -2.80 -4.47 -31.92
CA LEU A 408 -2.64 -4.51 -30.46
C LEU A 408 -1.99 -3.23 -29.93
N LEU A 409 -0.92 -2.75 -30.57
CA LEU A 409 -0.26 -1.49 -30.17
C LEU A 409 -1.21 -0.29 -30.29
N LEU A 410 -1.98 -0.22 -31.39
CA LEU A 410 -3.02 0.80 -31.56
C LEU A 410 -4.11 0.71 -30.50
N ALA A 411 -4.47 -0.51 -30.07
CA ALA A 411 -5.45 -0.72 -29.00
C ALA A 411 -4.95 -0.20 -27.65
N ILE A 412 -3.69 -0.46 -27.30
CA ILE A 412 -3.07 0.03 -26.06
C ILE A 412 -2.98 1.56 -26.07
N ILE A 413 -2.47 2.16 -27.16
CA ILE A 413 -2.35 3.62 -27.29
C ILE A 413 -3.72 4.29 -27.19
N SER A 414 -4.72 3.77 -27.92
CA SER A 414 -6.09 4.29 -27.87
C SER A 414 -6.68 4.20 -26.46
N SER A 415 -6.42 3.11 -25.75
CA SER A 415 -6.91 2.92 -24.37
C SER A 415 -6.27 3.93 -23.40
N ILE A 416 -4.96 4.17 -23.51
CA ILE A 416 -4.28 5.18 -22.68
C ILE A 416 -4.82 6.58 -22.98
N LEU A 417 -4.99 6.94 -24.26
CA LEU A 417 -5.56 8.25 -24.64
C LEU A 417 -6.98 8.44 -24.10
N ILE A 418 -7.81 7.39 -24.13
CA ILE A 418 -9.16 7.41 -23.59
C ILE A 418 -9.12 7.56 -22.06
N ALA A 419 -8.25 6.83 -21.37
CA ALA A 419 -8.11 6.98 -19.93
C ALA A 419 -7.69 8.41 -19.53
N LEU A 420 -6.74 9.00 -20.27
CA LEU A 420 -6.32 10.40 -20.05
C LEU A 420 -7.46 11.39 -20.33
N LEU A 421 -8.24 11.17 -21.40
CA LEU A 421 -9.42 11.98 -21.69
C LEU A 421 -10.46 11.88 -20.57
N VAL A 422 -10.77 10.67 -20.12
CA VAL A 422 -11.70 10.42 -19.00
C VAL A 422 -11.20 11.09 -17.73
N CYS A 423 -9.91 11.00 -17.41
CA CYS A 423 -9.32 11.70 -16.26
C CYS A 423 -9.44 13.22 -16.41
N GLY A 424 -9.20 13.77 -17.60
CA GLY A 424 -9.39 15.20 -17.89
C GLY A 424 -10.83 15.66 -17.71
N LEU A 425 -11.81 14.92 -18.25
CA LEU A 425 -13.24 15.20 -18.08
C LEU A 425 -13.67 15.08 -16.61
N ARG A 426 -13.10 14.12 -15.87
CA ARG A 426 -13.32 13.97 -14.43
C ARG A 426 -12.83 15.20 -13.68
N LEU A 427 -11.63 15.71 -13.97
CA LEU A 427 -11.08 16.92 -13.32
C LEU A 427 -11.92 18.18 -13.53
N LEU A 428 -12.67 18.25 -14.65
CA LEU A 428 -13.62 19.31 -14.96
C LEU A 428 -14.97 19.15 -14.23
N GLY A 429 -15.17 18.06 -13.47
CA GLY A 429 -16.40 17.83 -12.70
C GLY A 429 -17.54 17.17 -13.48
N LEU A 430 -17.33 16.73 -14.72
CA LEU A 430 -18.42 16.16 -15.55
C LEU A 430 -18.99 14.85 -14.99
N PHE A 431 -18.18 14.10 -14.23
CA PHE A 431 -18.60 12.82 -13.64
C PHE A 431 -19.01 12.93 -12.17
N GLU A 432 -18.82 14.08 -11.51
CA GLU A 432 -19.08 14.28 -10.07
C GLU A 432 -20.49 13.79 -9.70
N GLY A 433 -21.53 14.26 -10.39
CA GLY A 433 -22.91 13.86 -10.10
C GLY A 433 -23.20 12.37 -10.28
N ALA A 434 -22.53 11.70 -11.23
CA ALA A 434 -22.69 10.26 -11.43
C ALA A 434 -21.91 9.45 -10.40
N GLU A 435 -20.70 9.90 -10.02
CA GLU A 435 -19.90 9.30 -8.95
C GLU A 435 -20.63 9.36 -7.60
N LEU A 436 -21.27 10.49 -7.28
CA LEU A 436 -22.08 10.65 -6.06
C LEU A 436 -23.32 9.76 -6.04
N LYS A 437 -24.03 9.64 -7.17
CA LYS A 437 -25.16 8.69 -7.29
C LYS A 437 -24.71 7.24 -7.16
N SER A 438 -23.54 6.91 -7.71
CA SER A 438 -22.93 5.58 -7.53
C SER A 438 -22.57 5.32 -6.08
N PHE A 439 -22.04 6.31 -5.36
CA PHE A 439 -21.78 6.22 -3.93
C PHE A 439 -23.08 5.90 -3.17
N ASP A 440 -24.16 6.62 -3.44
CA ASP A 440 -25.45 6.37 -2.79
C ASP A 440 -25.97 4.96 -3.06
N GLN A 441 -25.87 4.51 -4.31
CA GLN A 441 -26.29 3.17 -4.69
C GLN A 441 -25.48 2.08 -3.96
N MET A 442 -24.18 2.29 -3.78
CA MET A 442 -23.33 1.36 -3.04
C MET A 442 -23.63 1.40 -1.53
N MET A 443 -23.90 2.58 -0.96
CA MET A 443 -24.36 2.72 0.43
C MET A 443 -25.69 1.99 0.69
N ARG A 444 -26.62 2.03 -0.27
CA ARG A 444 -27.86 1.23 -0.23
C ARG A 444 -27.61 -0.26 -0.41
N SER A 445 -26.72 -0.64 -1.32
CA SER A 445 -26.36 -2.05 -1.55
C SER A 445 -25.72 -2.69 -0.32
N ARG A 446 -24.90 -1.92 0.41
CA ARG A 446 -24.29 -2.33 1.68
C ARG A 446 -25.33 -2.79 2.71
N MET A 447 -26.54 -2.20 2.71
CA MET A 447 -27.66 -2.59 3.58
C MET A 447 -28.13 -4.01 3.41
N LEU A 448 -27.98 -4.57 2.23
CA LEU A 448 -28.39 -5.95 1.96
C LEU A 448 -27.30 -6.95 2.37
N ILE A 449 -26.07 -6.50 2.61
CA ILE A 449 -24.88 -7.36 2.76
C ILE A 449 -24.37 -7.35 4.20
N VAL A 450 -24.31 -6.17 4.85
CA VAL A 450 -23.70 -6.00 6.17
C VAL A 450 -24.79 -5.66 7.20
N PRO A 451 -25.13 -6.57 8.12
CA PRO A 451 -26.01 -6.24 9.22
C PRO A 451 -25.25 -5.44 10.28
N GLU A 452 -25.56 -4.15 10.45
CA GLU A 452 -25.06 -3.36 11.58
C GLU A 452 -26.14 -3.25 12.67
N ALA A 453 -25.78 -3.60 13.90
CA ALA A 453 -26.65 -3.37 15.05
C ALA A 453 -26.76 -1.86 15.36
N ALA A 454 -27.88 -1.47 15.98
CA ALA A 454 -28.07 -0.13 16.51
C ALA A 454 -26.94 0.25 17.49
N ASP A 455 -26.61 1.53 17.55
CA ASP A 455 -25.59 2.04 18.46
C ASP A 455 -26.09 1.98 19.91
N ASN A 456 -25.44 1.14 20.71
CA ASN A 456 -25.80 0.97 22.11
C ASN A 456 -25.37 2.13 23.00
N ASN A 457 -24.56 3.08 22.54
CA ASN A 457 -24.12 4.24 23.33
C ASN A 457 -25.08 5.43 23.22
N ILE A 458 -26.00 5.40 22.26
CA ILE A 458 -26.90 6.51 21.94
C ILE A 458 -28.35 6.08 22.19
N VAL A 459 -29.13 6.98 22.77
CA VAL A 459 -30.60 6.88 22.83
C VAL A 459 -31.17 8.16 22.24
N VAL A 460 -32.12 8.04 21.31
CA VAL A 460 -32.81 9.18 20.73
C VAL A 460 -34.17 9.32 21.39
N VAL A 461 -34.42 10.47 22.03
CA VAL A 461 -35.77 10.87 22.45
C VAL A 461 -36.40 11.61 21.28
N ALA A 462 -37.18 10.87 20.49
CA ALA A 462 -37.84 11.35 19.29
C ALA A 462 -39.18 12.00 19.65
N ILE A 463 -39.34 13.28 19.34
CA ILE A 463 -40.57 14.03 19.60
C ILE A 463 -41.42 14.00 18.34
N ASP A 464 -42.45 13.13 18.33
CA ASP A 464 -43.33 12.95 17.18
C ASP A 464 -44.57 13.88 17.21
N ASP A 465 -45.40 13.81 16.16
CA ASP A 465 -46.61 14.65 16.06
C ASP A 465 -47.60 14.40 17.23
N ALA A 466 -47.64 13.18 17.77
CA ALA A 466 -48.51 12.84 18.88
C ALA A 466 -48.01 13.44 20.20
N ASP A 467 -46.70 13.51 20.41
CA ASP A 467 -46.08 14.18 21.56
C ASP A 467 -46.37 15.69 21.55
N LEU A 468 -46.28 16.35 20.38
CA LEU A 468 -46.63 17.76 20.25
C LEU A 468 -48.15 17.99 20.42
N ALA A 469 -48.99 17.10 19.89
CA ALA A 469 -50.43 17.18 20.05
C ALA A 469 -50.87 16.95 21.51
N GLU A 470 -50.21 16.05 22.24
CA GLU A 470 -50.47 15.82 23.67
C GLU A 470 -50.14 17.06 24.50
N GLN A 471 -48.99 17.70 24.27
CA GLN A 471 -48.63 18.96 24.94
C GLN A 471 -49.69 20.05 24.71
N ARG A 472 -50.15 20.22 23.46
CA ARG A 472 -51.23 21.16 23.14
C ARG A 472 -52.53 20.80 23.86
N ARG A 473 -52.90 19.51 23.91
CA ARG A 473 -54.10 19.04 24.62
C ARG A 473 -54.03 19.27 26.13
N GLN A 474 -52.82 19.23 26.70
CA GLN A 474 -52.56 19.55 28.11
C GLN A 474 -52.48 21.06 28.38
N GLY A 475 -52.72 21.91 27.38
CA GLY A 475 -52.68 23.37 27.52
C GLY A 475 -51.25 23.94 27.63
N GLU A 476 -50.23 23.18 27.22
CA GLU A 476 -48.85 23.64 27.25
C GLU A 476 -48.53 24.55 26.04
N SER A 477 -47.78 25.62 26.29
CA SER A 477 -47.37 26.58 25.26
C SER A 477 -46.17 26.05 24.48
N LEU A 478 -46.31 25.93 23.16
CA LEU A 478 -45.24 25.56 22.23
C LEU A 478 -44.77 26.80 21.46
N LYS A 479 -43.46 27.02 21.41
CA LYS A 479 -42.83 28.17 20.73
C LYS A 479 -42.02 27.66 19.53
N GLY A 480 -42.46 28.01 18.32
CA GLY A 480 -41.81 27.57 17.08
C GLY A 480 -41.78 26.05 16.95
N THR A 481 -40.61 25.50 16.64
CA THR A 481 -40.36 24.05 16.54
C THR A 481 -39.96 23.41 17.88
N SER A 482 -39.92 24.17 18.99
CA SER A 482 -39.58 23.65 20.31
C SER A 482 -40.76 22.99 21.04
N ILE A 483 -40.43 22.11 22.00
CA ILE A 483 -41.36 21.62 23.03
C ILE A 483 -41.58 22.64 24.15
N SER A 484 -42.60 22.40 24.97
CA SER A 484 -42.95 23.28 26.08
C SER A 484 -41.89 23.29 27.18
N ASP A 485 -41.83 24.37 27.93
CA ASP A 485 -40.89 24.49 29.05
C ASP A 485 -41.15 23.45 30.15
N LYS A 486 -42.43 23.13 30.37
CA LYS A 486 -42.87 22.13 31.35
C LYS A 486 -42.40 20.74 30.96
N SER A 487 -42.63 20.35 29.70
CA SER A 487 -42.23 19.05 29.18
C SER A 487 -40.70 18.90 29.11
N LEU A 488 -39.99 19.95 28.69
CA LEU A 488 -38.51 19.94 28.65
C LEU A 488 -37.91 19.83 30.06
N ASN A 489 -38.41 20.58 31.04
CA ASN A 489 -37.93 20.50 32.42
C ASN A 489 -38.11 19.08 32.98
N LEU A 490 -39.31 18.50 32.82
CA LEU A 490 -39.62 17.16 33.31
C LEU A 490 -38.77 16.08 32.60
N LEU A 491 -38.53 16.24 31.30
CA LEU A 491 -37.65 15.34 30.56
C LEU A 491 -36.23 15.38 31.12
N LEU A 492 -35.64 16.57 31.25
CA LEU A 492 -34.28 16.74 31.75
C LEU A 492 -34.15 16.26 33.21
N GLU A 493 -35.15 16.51 34.06
CA GLU A 493 -35.20 15.97 35.42
C GLU A 493 -35.12 14.44 35.43
N LYS A 494 -35.92 13.77 34.58
CA LYS A 494 -35.91 12.31 34.47
C LYS A 494 -34.60 11.77 33.93
N LEU A 495 -34.04 12.38 32.89
CA LEU A 495 -32.77 11.95 32.30
C LEU A 495 -31.61 12.09 33.30
N GLN A 496 -31.61 13.15 34.10
CA GLN A 496 -30.66 13.33 35.19
C GLN A 496 -30.85 12.25 36.27
N LYS A 497 -32.09 11.96 36.66
CA LYS A 497 -32.42 10.86 37.59
C LYS A 497 -32.00 9.49 37.06
N TYR A 498 -32.11 9.27 35.76
CA TYR A 498 -31.72 8.02 35.08
C TYR A 498 -30.23 7.94 34.77
N GLN A 499 -29.45 8.94 35.17
CA GLN A 499 -27.99 8.97 35.04
C GLN A 499 -27.52 8.91 33.58
N ALA A 500 -28.17 9.67 32.69
CA ALA A 500 -27.64 9.91 31.35
C ALA A 500 -26.24 10.53 31.44
N SER A 501 -25.28 10.00 30.66
CA SER A 501 -23.90 10.48 30.68
C SER A 501 -23.81 11.87 30.05
N VAL A 502 -24.44 12.07 28.90
CA VAL A 502 -24.43 13.33 28.13
C VAL A 502 -25.82 13.51 27.53
N ILE A 503 -26.32 14.75 27.51
CA ILE A 503 -27.63 15.08 26.95
C ILE A 503 -27.40 16.10 25.83
N GLY A 504 -27.78 15.75 24.60
CA GLY A 504 -27.80 16.67 23.46
C GLY A 504 -29.21 17.14 23.19
N LEU A 505 -29.42 18.46 23.17
CA LEU A 505 -30.69 19.09 22.88
C LEU A 505 -30.65 19.68 21.47
N ASP A 506 -31.10 18.89 20.49
CA ASP A 506 -31.24 19.28 19.08
C ASP A 506 -32.61 19.93 18.83
N ILE A 507 -32.86 21.02 19.55
CA ILE A 507 -34.08 21.82 19.45
C ILE A 507 -33.68 23.29 19.56
N TYR A 508 -34.06 24.09 18.56
CA TYR A 508 -33.81 25.52 18.61
C TYR A 508 -34.65 26.20 19.70
N ARG A 509 -33.98 26.97 20.54
CA ARG A 509 -34.61 27.78 21.59
C ARG A 509 -33.94 29.14 21.67
N ASP A 510 -34.06 29.94 20.64
CA ASP A 510 -33.56 31.32 20.55
C ASP A 510 -34.39 32.33 21.38
N PHE A 511 -35.05 31.85 22.44
CA PHE A 511 -35.96 32.60 23.27
C PHE A 511 -35.80 32.21 24.74
N LYS A 512 -36.16 33.14 25.64
CA LYS A 512 -36.09 32.91 27.09
C LYS A 512 -37.14 31.90 27.55
N ALA A 513 -36.74 31.00 28.42
CA ALA A 513 -37.63 30.14 29.18
C ALA A 513 -38.46 30.96 30.18
N GLU A 514 -39.70 30.55 30.40
CA GLU A 514 -40.66 31.14 31.35
C GLU A 514 -40.75 30.30 32.63
N ASN A 515 -40.46 29.00 32.55
CA ASN A 515 -40.46 28.11 33.72
C ASN A 515 -39.17 28.30 34.56
N PRO A 516 -39.28 28.72 35.84
CA PRO A 516 -38.11 28.93 36.70
C PRO A 516 -37.24 27.68 36.91
N GLU A 517 -37.86 26.51 37.01
CA GLU A 517 -37.14 25.24 37.19
C GLU A 517 -36.36 24.88 35.91
N LEU A 518 -36.94 25.15 34.73
CA LEU A 518 -36.22 24.96 33.47
C LEU A 518 -35.03 25.91 33.36
N ILE A 519 -35.20 27.19 33.70
CA ILE A 519 -34.12 28.18 33.68
C ILE A 519 -32.95 27.67 34.53
N GLN A 520 -33.25 27.28 35.77
CA GLN A 520 -32.25 26.74 36.69
C GLN A 520 -31.57 25.49 36.11
N ARG A 521 -32.34 24.57 35.51
CA ARG A 521 -31.79 23.32 34.96
C ARG A 521 -30.93 23.54 33.74
N LEU A 522 -31.32 24.45 32.84
CA LEU A 522 -30.51 24.84 31.68
C LEU A 522 -29.18 25.47 32.11
N GLN A 523 -29.16 26.24 33.20
CA GLN A 523 -27.95 26.82 33.77
C GLN A 523 -27.05 25.78 34.46
N GLN A 524 -27.64 24.87 35.25
CA GLN A 524 -26.93 24.03 36.20
C GLN A 524 -26.60 22.60 35.73
N THR A 525 -27.05 22.18 34.54
CA THR A 525 -26.79 20.83 34.02
C THR A 525 -25.53 20.83 33.15
N PRO A 526 -24.34 20.43 33.67
CA PRO A 526 -23.08 20.59 32.95
C PRO A 526 -22.94 19.68 31.72
N ASN A 527 -23.58 18.51 31.75
CA ASN A 527 -23.55 17.52 30.67
C ASN A 527 -24.66 17.72 29.62
N LEU A 528 -25.34 18.89 29.64
CA LEU A 528 -26.32 19.27 28.63
C LEU A 528 -25.65 20.18 27.59
N VAL A 529 -25.65 19.71 26.34
CA VAL A 529 -25.18 20.44 25.16
C VAL A 529 -26.39 20.87 24.33
N ALA A 530 -26.57 22.17 24.11
CA ALA A 530 -27.65 22.70 23.26
C ALA A 530 -27.13 23.11 21.88
N VAL A 531 -28.05 23.40 20.97
CA VAL A 531 -27.72 23.79 19.59
C VAL A 531 -27.86 25.27 19.33
N CYS A 532 -27.06 25.75 18.38
CA CYS A 532 -27.29 26.97 17.61
C CYS A 532 -27.01 26.68 16.14
N LYS A 533 -27.36 27.63 15.26
CA LYS A 533 -27.13 27.50 13.81
C LYS A 533 -26.33 28.67 13.29
N GLY A 534 -25.26 28.36 12.55
CA GLY A 534 -24.42 29.36 11.90
C GLY A 534 -25.16 30.17 10.83
N SER A 535 -24.54 31.26 10.39
CA SER A 535 -25.01 32.04 9.23
C SER A 535 -24.55 31.38 7.93
N TYR A 536 -25.44 31.25 6.94
CA TYR A 536 -25.07 30.79 5.60
C TYR A 536 -24.53 31.94 4.75
N ALA A 537 -23.37 31.74 4.11
CA ALA A 537 -22.84 32.68 3.11
C ALA A 537 -23.85 32.87 1.97
N GLY A 538 -24.30 34.12 1.76
CA GLY A 538 -25.32 34.47 0.76
C GLY A 538 -26.77 34.49 1.27
N SER A 539 -27.01 34.23 2.55
CA SER A 539 -28.31 34.42 3.20
C SER A 539 -28.31 35.70 4.04
N ASN A 540 -29.42 36.45 4.05
CA ASN A 540 -29.59 37.63 4.92
C ASN A 540 -29.90 37.27 6.40
N SER A 541 -29.69 36.03 6.82
CA SER A 541 -29.90 35.56 8.20
C SER A 541 -28.58 35.42 8.95
N ASN A 542 -28.54 35.94 10.18
CA ASN A 542 -27.41 35.82 11.10
C ASN A 542 -27.33 34.44 11.78
N GLY A 543 -28.15 33.47 11.36
CA GLY A 543 -28.27 32.15 11.97
C GLY A 543 -29.34 32.10 13.06
N ILE A 544 -29.29 31.08 13.92
CA ILE A 544 -30.22 30.87 15.04
C ILE A 544 -29.43 30.91 16.35
N ALA A 545 -29.85 31.75 17.29
CA ALA A 545 -29.20 31.90 18.58
C ALA A 545 -29.42 30.67 19.50
N PRO A 546 -28.47 30.36 20.39
CA PRO A 546 -28.65 29.32 21.40
C PRO A 546 -29.64 29.73 22.50
N PRO A 547 -30.05 28.80 23.40
CA PRO A 547 -30.81 29.13 24.59
C PRO A 547 -30.09 30.18 25.46
N PRO A 548 -30.73 31.33 25.77
CA PRO A 548 -30.09 32.41 26.55
C PRO A 548 -29.67 32.00 27.96
N GLU A 549 -30.20 30.89 28.49
CA GLU A 549 -29.91 30.39 29.83
C GLU A 549 -28.60 29.59 29.92
N ILE A 550 -27.98 29.23 28.79
CA ILE A 550 -26.68 28.54 28.79
C ILE A 550 -25.60 29.53 29.27
N PRO A 551 -24.83 29.21 30.34
CA PRO A 551 -23.84 30.14 30.87
C PRO A 551 -22.76 30.48 29.85
N THR A 552 -22.36 31.75 29.80
CA THR A 552 -21.32 32.23 28.88
C THR A 552 -19.93 31.73 29.22
N GLU A 553 -19.68 31.37 30.49
CA GLU A 553 -18.38 30.92 30.99
C GLU A 553 -17.91 29.58 30.40
N ASN A 554 -18.84 28.68 30.06
CA ASN A 554 -18.56 27.36 29.49
C ASN A 554 -19.32 27.11 28.19
N ILE A 555 -19.59 28.19 27.44
CA ILE A 555 -20.43 28.18 26.25
C ILE A 555 -19.89 27.26 25.14
N GLU A 556 -18.56 27.21 24.94
CA GLU A 556 -17.91 26.33 23.96
C GLU A 556 -18.06 24.85 24.30
N GLU A 557 -18.18 24.51 25.59
CA GLU A 557 -18.37 23.12 26.01
C GLU A 557 -19.84 22.72 25.95
N ARG A 558 -20.74 23.69 26.16
CA ARG A 558 -22.18 23.46 26.35
C ARG A 558 -23.03 23.76 25.13
N LEU A 559 -22.42 24.15 24.03
CA LEU A 559 -23.08 24.35 22.75
C LEU A 559 -22.33 23.65 21.62
N GLY A 560 -23.07 23.21 20.62
CA GLY A 560 -22.50 22.80 19.33
C GLY A 560 -23.39 23.26 18.18
N PHE A 561 -22.81 23.57 17.04
CA PHE A 561 -23.61 23.97 15.88
C PHE A 561 -24.33 22.75 15.26
N SER A 562 -25.55 22.95 14.76
CA SER A 562 -26.37 21.92 14.11
C SER A 562 -26.33 21.96 12.57
N ASP A 563 -25.46 22.77 11.99
CA ASP A 563 -25.36 22.95 10.54
C ASP A 563 -25.03 21.65 9.79
N PHE A 564 -25.82 21.42 8.73
CA PHE A 564 -25.58 20.36 7.75
C PHE A 564 -24.97 20.94 6.49
N ILE A 565 -24.02 20.20 5.91
CA ILE A 565 -23.51 20.49 4.59
C ILE A 565 -24.23 19.60 3.56
N ARG A 566 -24.80 20.26 2.55
CA ARG A 566 -25.53 19.60 1.47
C ARG A 566 -24.67 19.63 0.20
N ASP A 567 -24.66 18.53 -0.53
CA ASP A 567 -24.09 18.53 -1.88
C ASP A 567 -24.99 19.31 -2.85
N LYS A 568 -24.53 19.53 -4.08
CA LYS A 568 -25.27 20.30 -5.11
C LYS A 568 -26.66 19.72 -5.41
N ASP A 569 -26.85 18.43 -5.18
CA ASP A 569 -28.12 17.72 -5.32
C ASP A 569 -28.98 17.70 -4.04
N GLY A 570 -28.55 18.41 -2.99
CA GLY A 570 -29.26 18.53 -1.73
C GLY A 570 -29.01 17.39 -0.74
N VAL A 571 -28.32 16.32 -1.14
CA VAL A 571 -28.10 15.13 -0.32
C VAL A 571 -26.96 15.34 0.67
N VAL A 572 -27.17 14.88 1.90
CA VAL A 572 -26.16 14.90 2.97
C VAL A 572 -25.27 13.66 2.84
N ARG A 573 -24.03 13.86 2.38
CA ARG A 573 -23.01 12.78 2.30
C ARG A 573 -21.78 13.05 3.16
N ARG A 574 -21.68 14.27 3.69
CA ARG A 574 -20.53 14.79 4.43
C ARG A 574 -20.97 15.24 5.82
N GLN A 575 -20.06 15.15 6.77
CA GLN A 575 -20.24 15.58 8.15
C GLN A 575 -19.28 16.74 8.44
N LEU A 576 -19.80 17.81 9.03
CA LEU A 576 -19.01 18.88 9.62
C LEU A 576 -18.62 18.51 11.06
N LEU A 577 -17.33 18.54 11.33
CA LEU A 577 -16.74 18.36 12.66
C LEU A 577 -16.55 19.69 13.35
N PHE A 578 -16.01 20.67 12.63
CA PHE A 578 -15.79 22.02 13.11
C PHE A 578 -15.87 23.04 11.97
N MET A 579 -16.23 24.27 12.28
CA MET A 579 -16.18 25.37 11.32
C MET A 579 -15.92 26.69 12.02
N ARG A 580 -15.37 27.65 11.29
CA ARG A 580 -15.25 29.02 11.79
C ARG A 580 -16.56 29.74 11.53
N GLN A 581 -17.17 30.27 12.58
CA GLN A 581 -18.39 31.07 12.49
C GLN A 581 -18.08 32.46 11.92
N ASP A 582 -19.04 33.04 11.20
CA ASP A 582 -18.96 34.44 10.78
C ASP A 582 -18.97 35.35 12.02
N ALA A 583 -18.27 36.48 11.96
CA ALA A 583 -18.22 37.45 13.06
C ALA A 583 -19.61 37.99 13.44
N ASN A 584 -20.56 38.01 12.50
CA ASN A 584 -21.93 38.45 12.73
C ASN A 584 -22.90 37.31 13.06
N SER A 585 -22.41 36.06 13.12
CA SER A 585 -23.29 34.93 13.44
C SER A 585 -23.73 34.94 14.89
N LEU A 586 -25.00 34.59 15.13
CA LEU A 586 -25.55 34.40 16.47
C LEU A 586 -25.08 33.08 17.12
N CYS A 587 -24.44 32.21 16.35
CA CYS A 587 -23.85 30.96 16.82
C CYS A 587 -22.33 31.14 16.89
N THR A 588 -21.76 31.09 18.10
CA THR A 588 -20.33 31.25 18.34
C THR A 588 -19.51 29.95 18.38
N PRO A 589 -20.06 28.77 18.77
CA PRO A 589 -19.28 27.53 18.89
C PRO A 589 -18.63 27.08 17.58
N HIS A 590 -17.41 26.58 17.71
CA HIS A 590 -16.62 26.09 16.58
C HIS A 590 -16.79 24.60 16.29
N PHE A 591 -17.34 23.82 17.22
CA PHE A 591 -17.54 22.38 17.07
C PHE A 591 -19.00 22.04 16.78
N SER A 592 -19.22 21.00 15.96
CA SER A 592 -20.57 20.53 15.68
C SER A 592 -21.16 19.84 16.91
N LEU A 593 -22.50 19.82 17.00
CA LEU A 593 -23.22 19.11 18.06
C LEU A 593 -22.69 17.68 18.24
N SER A 594 -22.53 16.95 17.13
CA SER A 594 -22.07 15.56 17.16
C SER A 594 -20.66 15.40 17.76
N LEU A 595 -19.74 16.34 17.49
CA LEU A 595 -18.39 16.29 18.03
C LEU A 595 -18.36 16.73 19.49
N GLN A 596 -19.12 17.76 19.84
CA GLN A 596 -19.20 18.25 21.21
C GLN A 596 -19.77 17.20 22.17
N LEU A 597 -20.82 16.48 21.74
CA LEU A 597 -21.37 15.35 22.50
C LEU A 597 -20.36 14.21 22.65
N ALA A 598 -19.57 13.92 21.61
CA ALA A 598 -18.52 12.92 21.68
C ALA A 598 -17.42 13.31 22.67
N PHE A 599 -16.98 14.57 22.69
CA PHE A 599 -15.98 15.06 23.65
C PHE A 599 -16.44 14.93 25.10
N HIS A 600 -17.67 15.33 25.42
CA HIS A 600 -18.25 15.12 26.75
C HIS A 600 -18.26 13.64 27.14
N TYR A 601 -18.62 12.76 26.20
CA TYR A 601 -18.66 11.33 26.46
C TYR A 601 -17.25 10.73 26.65
N PHE A 602 -16.27 11.17 25.86
CA PHE A 602 -14.88 10.74 26.01
C PHE A 602 -14.25 11.21 27.32
N GLN A 603 -14.60 12.42 27.77
CA GLN A 603 -14.20 12.93 29.07
C GLN A 603 -14.74 12.05 30.20
N SER A 604 -16.00 11.60 30.13
CA SER A 604 -16.56 10.67 31.13
C SER A 604 -15.90 9.28 31.12
N LYS A 605 -15.18 8.94 30.05
CA LYS A 605 -14.43 7.68 29.88
C LYS A 605 -12.91 7.83 30.07
N ASN A 606 -12.41 9.01 30.46
CA ASN A 606 -10.98 9.33 30.58
C ASN A 606 -10.17 9.12 29.29
N ILE A 607 -10.76 9.37 28.13
CA ILE A 607 -10.09 9.31 26.83
C ILE A 607 -9.45 10.68 26.55
N LYS A 608 -8.23 10.68 25.98
CA LYS A 608 -7.45 11.89 25.71
C LYS A 608 -8.21 12.87 24.79
N GLN A 609 -8.04 14.15 25.06
CA GLN A 609 -8.67 15.24 24.29
C GLN A 609 -8.18 15.27 22.84
N ALA A 610 -8.99 15.90 21.98
CA ALA A 610 -8.72 15.99 20.56
C ALA A 610 -7.69 17.06 20.23
N GLU A 611 -6.80 16.76 19.28
CA GLU A 611 -5.81 17.70 18.76
C GLU A 611 -5.99 17.85 17.25
N ILE A 612 -5.90 19.09 16.77
CA ILE A 612 -5.92 19.40 15.34
C ILE A 612 -4.48 19.64 14.91
N VAL A 613 -3.91 18.71 14.14
CA VAL A 613 -2.52 18.78 13.64
C VAL A 613 -2.54 18.49 12.13
N ASN A 614 -1.85 19.31 11.33
CA ASN A 614 -1.69 19.09 9.88
C ASN A 614 -3.00 18.83 9.10
N ASN A 615 -4.06 19.61 9.39
CA ASN A 615 -5.38 19.44 8.74
C ASN A 615 -6.02 18.06 9.00
N GLN A 616 -5.75 17.48 10.16
CA GLN A 616 -6.37 16.25 10.68
C GLN A 616 -6.84 16.49 12.11
N LEU A 617 -8.01 15.96 12.45
CA LEU A 617 -8.47 15.88 13.83
C LEU A 617 -8.06 14.51 14.39
N ASN A 618 -7.26 14.49 15.44
CA ASN A 618 -6.82 13.27 16.11
C ASN A 618 -7.52 13.16 17.46
N ILE A 619 -8.15 12.01 17.72
CA ILE A 619 -8.78 11.68 19.00
C ILE A 619 -8.21 10.34 19.44
N ASP A 620 -7.44 10.32 20.53
CA ASP A 620 -6.68 9.15 20.98
C ASP A 620 -5.81 8.55 19.85
N LYS A 621 -6.07 7.31 19.42
CA LYS A 621 -5.38 6.66 18.30
C LYS A 621 -6.01 6.90 16.92
N THR A 622 -7.18 7.54 16.87
CA THR A 622 -8.00 7.64 15.66
C THR A 622 -7.79 8.98 14.95
N SER A 623 -7.38 8.93 13.69
CA SER A 623 -7.21 10.10 12.82
C SER A 623 -8.38 10.28 11.85
N PHE A 624 -9.01 11.45 11.92
CA PHE A 624 -10.07 11.89 11.02
C PHE A 624 -9.46 12.73 9.89
N ASN A 625 -9.34 12.14 8.70
CA ASN A 625 -8.80 12.79 7.52
C ASN A 625 -9.82 13.76 6.94
N LEU A 626 -9.50 15.06 6.97
CA LEU A 626 -10.39 16.10 6.46
C LEU A 626 -10.43 16.07 4.92
N LEU A 627 -11.61 16.36 4.37
CA LEU A 627 -11.80 16.48 2.93
C LEU A 627 -11.05 17.72 2.42
N THR A 628 -10.53 17.60 1.21
CA THR A 628 -10.07 18.74 0.41
C THR A 628 -11.03 18.98 -0.75
N SER A 629 -10.86 20.09 -1.47
CA SER A 629 -11.71 20.45 -2.62
C SER A 629 -11.82 19.32 -3.67
N ARG A 630 -10.78 18.49 -3.78
CA ARG A 630 -10.74 17.30 -4.64
C ARG A 630 -10.49 16.03 -3.81
N THR A 631 -11.56 15.35 -3.45
CA THR A 631 -11.49 14.10 -2.67
C THR A 631 -12.44 13.06 -3.28
N GLY A 632 -11.90 11.95 -3.76
CA GLY A 632 -12.67 10.92 -4.46
C GLY A 632 -13.44 11.50 -5.64
N GLY A 633 -14.75 11.30 -5.67
CA GLY A 633 -15.62 11.82 -6.72
C GLY A 633 -15.84 13.34 -6.70
N TYR A 634 -15.48 14.04 -5.63
CA TYR A 634 -15.60 15.50 -5.54
C TYR A 634 -14.48 16.20 -6.30
N GLN A 635 -14.82 17.23 -7.09
CA GLN A 635 -13.87 17.94 -7.96
C GLN A 635 -13.72 19.42 -7.63
N ASN A 636 -14.77 20.04 -7.08
CA ASN A 636 -14.74 21.44 -6.69
C ASN A 636 -15.77 21.72 -5.57
N ILE A 637 -15.52 21.16 -4.38
CA ILE A 637 -16.31 21.48 -3.18
C ILE A 637 -15.64 22.58 -2.37
N ASP A 638 -16.46 23.35 -1.65
CA ASP A 638 -15.98 24.13 -0.51
C ASP A 638 -15.63 23.17 0.63
N ALA A 639 -14.33 23.04 0.88
CA ALA A 639 -13.76 22.19 1.92
C ALA A 639 -13.38 23.00 3.18
N ASN A 640 -13.92 24.21 3.36
CA ASN A 640 -13.75 24.97 4.58
C ASN A 640 -14.45 24.29 5.77
N GLY A 641 -13.82 24.40 6.94
CA GLY A 641 -14.23 23.63 8.13
C GLY A 641 -13.75 22.18 8.05
N GLY A 642 -13.68 21.52 9.20
CA GLY A 642 -13.32 20.11 9.28
C GLY A 642 -14.44 19.26 8.72
N GLN A 643 -14.35 18.85 7.46
CA GLN A 643 -15.34 17.99 6.80
C GLN A 643 -14.81 16.57 6.63
N ILE A 644 -15.68 15.56 6.79
CA ILE A 644 -15.38 14.16 6.48
C ILE A 644 -16.54 13.51 5.72
N LEU A 645 -16.29 12.40 5.01
CA LEU A 645 -17.36 11.57 4.46
C LEU A 645 -18.16 10.91 5.59
N LEU A 646 -19.48 10.88 5.46
CA LEU A 646 -20.36 10.23 6.43
C LEU A 646 -20.54 8.76 6.07
N ASN A 647 -19.94 7.87 6.87
CA ASN A 647 -20.16 6.43 6.83
C ASN A 647 -21.47 6.10 7.54
N TRP A 648 -22.60 6.23 6.84
CA TRP A 648 -23.92 5.93 7.38
C TRP A 648 -23.98 4.53 7.99
N ARG A 649 -24.69 4.42 9.12
CA ARG A 649 -24.90 3.16 9.84
C ARG A 649 -26.03 2.39 9.17
N VAL A 650 -25.85 1.08 9.06
CA VAL A 650 -26.65 0.25 8.17
C VAL A 650 -27.52 -0.71 8.99
N GLY A 651 -28.56 -0.15 9.61
CA GLY A 651 -29.54 -0.89 10.40
C GLY A 651 -30.92 -0.26 10.30
N ASN A 652 -31.98 -1.02 10.65
CA ASN A 652 -33.36 -0.51 10.65
C ASN A 652 -33.54 0.72 11.55
N LYS A 653 -32.70 0.85 12.57
CA LYS A 653 -32.60 2.01 13.46
C LYS A 653 -31.13 2.32 13.73
N ILE A 654 -30.81 3.61 13.81
CA ILE A 654 -29.48 4.10 14.19
C ILE A 654 -29.17 3.79 15.66
N ALA A 655 -30.15 3.97 16.53
CA ALA A 655 -30.03 3.88 17.98
C ALA A 655 -31.37 3.44 18.56
N GLN A 656 -31.42 3.20 19.87
CA GLN A 656 -32.71 3.04 20.54
C GLN A 656 -33.49 4.35 20.47
N GLU A 657 -34.64 4.34 19.83
CA GLU A 657 -35.56 5.47 19.76
C GLU A 657 -36.70 5.27 20.75
N VAL A 658 -36.95 6.29 21.57
CA VAL A 658 -38.06 6.35 22.51
C VAL A 658 -38.81 7.66 22.31
N THR A 659 -40.12 7.67 22.53
CA THR A 659 -40.91 8.89 22.36
C THR A 659 -40.87 9.76 23.60
N LEU A 660 -41.13 11.06 23.47
CA LEU A 660 -41.17 11.97 24.63
C LEU A 660 -42.18 11.48 25.66
N ARG A 661 -43.40 11.11 25.22
CA ARG A 661 -44.44 10.56 26.10
C ARG A 661 -43.99 9.31 26.87
N ASP A 662 -43.23 8.40 26.26
CA ASP A 662 -42.83 7.16 26.94
C ASP A 662 -41.88 7.47 28.11
N VAL A 663 -41.00 8.47 27.92
CA VAL A 663 -40.12 8.95 28.98
C VAL A 663 -40.90 9.71 30.05
N LEU A 664 -41.80 10.63 29.67
CA LEU A 664 -42.59 11.44 30.60
C LEU A 664 -43.60 10.61 31.40
N THR A 665 -44.14 9.52 30.84
CA THR A 665 -45.05 8.60 31.55
C THR A 665 -44.31 7.49 32.32
N GLY A 666 -43.01 7.31 32.08
CA GLY A 666 -42.20 6.29 32.77
C GLY A 666 -42.41 4.87 32.23
N GLN A 667 -42.83 4.74 30.97
CA GLN A 667 -43.03 3.45 30.29
C GLN A 667 -41.72 2.82 29.79
N ILE A 668 -40.60 3.53 29.90
CA ILE A 668 -39.26 3.03 29.55
C ILE A 668 -38.47 2.68 30.81
N ASN A 669 -37.75 1.56 30.76
CA ASN A 669 -36.84 1.13 31.81
C ASN A 669 -35.73 2.19 32.02
N PRO A 670 -35.54 2.76 33.23
CA PRO A 670 -34.50 3.74 33.54
C PRO A 670 -33.08 3.32 33.12
N SER A 671 -32.78 2.02 33.17
CA SER A 671 -31.46 1.49 32.78
C SER A 671 -31.12 1.70 31.31
N ALA A 672 -32.10 2.00 30.45
CA ALA A 672 -31.88 2.32 29.04
C ALA A 672 -31.06 3.61 28.84
N PHE A 673 -31.13 4.55 29.78
CA PHE A 673 -30.45 5.85 29.67
C PHE A 673 -29.12 5.92 30.43
N LYS A 674 -28.90 4.98 31.35
CA LYS A 674 -27.73 5.00 32.24
C LYS A 674 -26.43 4.88 31.45
N ASP A 675 -25.50 5.81 31.69
CA ASP A 675 -24.19 5.88 31.04
C ASP A 675 -24.26 6.01 29.50
N LYS A 676 -25.40 6.46 28.96
CA LYS A 676 -25.65 6.70 27.53
C LYS A 676 -25.63 8.18 27.19
N ILE A 677 -25.41 8.47 25.91
CA ILE A 677 -25.68 9.78 25.33
C ILE A 677 -27.15 9.81 24.91
N VAL A 678 -27.88 10.81 25.37
CA VAL A 678 -29.29 10.99 25.05
C VAL A 678 -29.43 12.18 24.11
N LEU A 679 -29.86 11.94 22.88
CA LEU A 679 -30.11 12.99 21.90
C LEU A 679 -31.61 13.26 21.80
N ILE A 680 -32.02 14.50 22.04
CA ILE A 680 -33.42 14.92 22.09
C ILE A 680 -33.67 15.79 20.86
N GLY A 681 -34.68 15.45 20.06
CA GLY A 681 -35.01 16.25 18.88
C GLY A 681 -36.36 15.90 18.28
N VAL A 682 -36.80 16.76 17.37
CA VAL A 682 -38.14 16.69 16.76
C VAL A 682 -38.10 15.76 15.54
N THR A 683 -39.03 14.81 15.51
CA THR A 683 -39.25 13.90 14.38
C THR A 683 -40.69 13.99 13.87
N ALA A 684 -41.45 15.00 14.31
CA ALA A 684 -42.80 15.29 13.86
C ALA A 684 -42.80 15.66 12.36
N LYS A 685 -43.68 15.05 11.55
CA LYS A 685 -43.74 15.32 10.11
C LYS A 685 -44.26 16.72 9.78
N GLY A 686 -44.93 17.37 10.73
CA GLY A 686 -45.31 18.78 10.62
C GLY A 686 -44.12 19.74 10.50
N ASP A 687 -42.91 19.33 10.91
CA ASP A 687 -41.68 20.11 10.84
C ASP A 687 -40.80 19.72 9.64
N LEU A 688 -41.33 19.93 8.44
CA LEU A 688 -40.67 19.54 7.18
C LEU A 688 -39.33 20.24 6.93
N GLN A 689 -38.99 21.29 7.68
CA GLN A 689 -37.75 22.05 7.46
C GLN A 689 -36.50 21.32 7.96
N ASP A 690 -36.66 20.40 8.90
CA ASP A 690 -35.57 19.60 9.47
C ASP A 690 -35.38 18.23 8.80
N TYR A 691 -36.23 17.90 7.81
CA TYR A 691 -36.08 16.69 7.01
C TYR A 691 -35.09 16.93 5.87
N LEU A 692 -34.14 16.00 5.73
CA LEU A 692 -32.99 16.14 4.85
C LEU A 692 -32.84 14.92 3.93
N PRO A 693 -32.55 15.12 2.64
CA PRO A 693 -32.20 14.04 1.72
C PRO A 693 -30.90 13.33 2.14
N THR A 694 -30.91 12.00 2.09
CA THR A 694 -29.77 11.15 2.42
C THR A 694 -29.57 10.11 1.31
N PRO A 695 -28.44 9.37 1.29
CA PRO A 695 -28.24 8.28 0.34
C PRO A 695 -29.37 7.22 0.30
N TYR A 696 -30.16 7.10 1.38
CA TYR A 696 -31.25 6.13 1.50
C TYR A 696 -32.61 6.67 1.02
N GLY A 697 -32.75 7.97 0.81
CA GLY A 697 -34.03 8.58 0.49
C GLY A 697 -33.92 10.06 0.16
N ILE A 698 -34.48 10.45 -0.99
CA ILE A 698 -34.53 11.85 -1.45
C ILE A 698 -35.98 12.36 -1.42
N GLU A 699 -36.94 11.47 -1.68
CA GLU A 699 -38.37 11.80 -1.62
C GLU A 699 -38.77 12.25 -0.21
N PRO A 700 -39.69 13.22 -0.07
CA PRO A 700 -40.03 13.81 1.23
C PRO A 700 -40.42 12.82 2.33
N ASP A 701 -41.01 11.68 1.97
CA ASP A 701 -41.41 10.61 2.89
C ASP A 701 -40.25 9.69 3.32
N GLN A 702 -39.13 9.74 2.60
CA GLN A 702 -37.92 8.94 2.84
C GLN A 702 -36.76 9.76 3.44
N GLN A 703 -36.91 11.07 3.53
CA GLN A 703 -35.93 11.96 4.18
C GLN A 703 -35.83 11.64 5.67
N LEU A 704 -34.65 11.89 6.25
CA LEU A 704 -34.42 11.70 7.68
C LEU A 704 -34.51 13.03 8.42
N PRO A 705 -35.12 13.06 9.62
CA PRO A 705 -35.09 14.23 10.50
C PRO A 705 -33.66 14.50 10.99
N GLY A 706 -33.33 15.78 11.22
CA GLY A 706 -32.00 16.26 11.57
C GLY A 706 -31.40 15.56 12.77
N VAL A 707 -32.20 15.32 13.82
CA VAL A 707 -31.78 14.59 15.02
C VAL A 707 -31.25 13.19 14.73
N LEU A 708 -31.85 12.46 13.77
CA LEU A 708 -31.37 11.13 13.39
C LEU A 708 -30.08 11.21 12.56
N ILE A 709 -29.91 12.27 11.77
CA ILE A 709 -28.64 12.52 11.06
C ILE A 709 -27.53 12.87 12.06
N HIS A 710 -27.81 13.71 13.07
CA HIS A 710 -26.88 13.97 14.15
C HIS A 710 -26.54 12.71 14.94
N ALA A 711 -27.48 11.79 15.16
CA ALA A 711 -27.20 10.48 15.74
C ALA A 711 -26.25 9.65 14.87
N HIS A 712 -26.40 9.64 13.54
CA HIS A 712 -25.46 9.00 12.63
C HIS A 712 -24.05 9.61 12.70
N MET A 713 -23.97 10.93 12.71
CA MET A 713 -22.72 11.70 12.81
C MET A 713 -21.99 11.44 14.13
N LEU A 714 -22.72 11.44 15.25
CA LEU A 714 -22.20 11.12 16.57
C LEU A 714 -21.75 9.66 16.64
N SER A 715 -22.58 8.74 16.15
CA SER A 715 -22.29 7.32 16.10
C SER A 715 -21.01 7.01 15.30
N GLN A 716 -20.77 7.73 14.20
CA GLN A 716 -19.52 7.63 13.44
C GLN A 716 -18.31 8.00 14.31
N ILE A 717 -18.34 9.14 14.99
CA ILE A 717 -17.22 9.60 15.84
C ILE A 717 -16.98 8.62 16.98
N LEU A 718 -18.02 8.23 17.71
CA LEU A 718 -17.91 7.32 18.86
C LEU A 718 -17.32 5.97 18.46
N ASN A 719 -17.86 5.33 17.43
CA ASN A 719 -17.42 3.99 17.08
C ASN A 719 -16.08 3.97 16.35
N ALA A 720 -15.66 5.07 15.71
CA ALA A 720 -14.31 5.19 15.17
C ALA A 720 -13.24 5.26 16.28
N VAL A 721 -13.59 5.79 17.47
CA VAL A 721 -12.68 5.88 18.62
C VAL A 721 -12.79 4.66 19.54
N LEU A 722 -14.01 4.23 19.86
CA LEU A 722 -14.28 3.17 20.86
C LEU A 722 -14.20 1.75 20.29
N SER A 723 -14.52 1.57 19.01
CA SER A 723 -14.78 0.26 18.40
C SER A 723 -14.04 0.05 17.08
N ASP A 724 -13.10 0.94 16.72
CA ASP A 724 -12.33 0.91 15.47
C ASP A 724 -13.21 0.78 14.19
N ARG A 725 -14.45 1.32 14.21
CA ARG A 725 -15.33 1.34 13.03
C ARG A 725 -14.66 2.18 11.92
N PRO A 726 -14.53 1.65 10.69
CA PRO A 726 -13.78 2.33 9.63
C PRO A 726 -14.44 3.64 9.23
N LEU A 727 -13.62 4.69 9.10
CA LEU A 727 -13.99 5.94 8.46
C LEU A 727 -13.84 5.81 6.94
N LEU A 728 -14.73 6.43 6.19
CA LEU A 728 -14.63 6.44 4.72
C LEU A 728 -13.43 7.30 4.29
N ARG A 729 -12.59 6.70 3.44
CA ARG A 729 -11.39 7.29 2.85
C ARG A 729 -11.43 7.09 1.34
N THR A 730 -10.68 7.91 0.63
CA THR A 730 -10.48 7.76 -0.82
C THR A 730 -9.01 7.44 -1.07
N TRP A 731 -8.69 6.94 -2.26
CA TRP A 731 -7.31 6.82 -2.67
C TRP A 731 -6.70 8.17 -3.01
N THR A 732 -5.38 8.23 -3.08
CA THR A 732 -4.70 9.40 -3.62
C THR A 732 -5.01 9.52 -5.11
N SER A 733 -5.00 10.76 -5.64
CA SER A 733 -5.36 11.01 -7.03
C SER A 733 -4.50 10.21 -8.03
N GLY A 734 -3.22 9.94 -7.70
CA GLY A 734 -2.34 9.11 -8.54
C GLY A 734 -2.79 7.65 -8.64
N VAL A 735 -3.20 7.04 -7.52
CA VAL A 735 -3.70 5.65 -7.49
C VAL A 735 -5.05 5.55 -8.21
N GLU A 736 -5.92 6.54 -8.05
CA GLU A 736 -7.19 6.61 -8.80
C GLU A 736 -6.98 6.68 -10.32
N ILE A 737 -5.99 7.44 -10.79
CA ILE A 737 -5.63 7.52 -12.22
C ILE A 737 -5.13 6.15 -12.73
N ILE A 738 -4.24 5.49 -11.99
CA ILE A 738 -3.74 4.15 -12.36
C ILE A 738 -4.89 3.14 -12.44
N TRP A 739 -5.86 3.23 -11.52
CA TRP A 739 -7.04 2.39 -11.53
C TRP A 739 -7.89 2.59 -12.79
N ILE A 740 -8.16 3.84 -13.17
CA ILE A 740 -8.91 4.17 -14.39
C ILE A 740 -8.16 3.68 -15.64
N ILE A 741 -6.84 3.87 -15.71
CA ILE A 741 -6.02 3.39 -16.84
C ILE A 741 -6.10 1.86 -16.96
N SER A 742 -6.01 1.14 -15.84
CA SER A 742 -6.06 -0.32 -15.80
C SER A 742 -7.36 -0.86 -16.39
N TRP A 743 -8.50 -0.28 -16.02
CA TRP A 743 -9.80 -0.68 -16.56
C TRP A 743 -9.98 -0.28 -18.04
N SER A 744 -9.40 0.84 -18.47
CA SER A 744 -9.38 1.21 -19.88
C SER A 744 -8.58 0.21 -20.73
N LEU A 745 -7.41 -0.22 -20.25
CA LEU A 745 -6.58 -1.24 -20.92
C LEU A 745 -7.31 -2.59 -21.03
N ILE A 746 -7.99 -3.03 -19.97
CA ILE A 746 -8.82 -4.25 -20.00
C ILE A 746 -9.87 -4.14 -21.12
N GLY A 747 -10.53 -2.99 -21.26
CA GLY A 747 -11.54 -2.75 -22.30
C GLY A 747 -10.97 -2.83 -23.71
N GLY A 748 -9.82 -2.19 -23.93
CA GLY A 748 -9.10 -2.26 -25.20
C GLY A 748 -8.65 -3.67 -25.57
N VAL A 749 -8.11 -4.43 -24.61
CA VAL A 749 -7.67 -5.82 -24.82
C VAL A 749 -8.85 -6.73 -25.14
N LEU A 750 -9.96 -6.64 -24.40
CA LEU A 750 -11.17 -7.42 -24.66
C LEU A 750 -11.73 -7.13 -26.05
N ALA A 751 -11.81 -5.85 -26.44
CA ALA A 751 -12.26 -5.47 -27.77
C ALA A 751 -11.34 -5.97 -28.89
N TRP A 752 -10.02 -5.94 -28.68
CA TRP A 752 -9.06 -6.48 -29.64
C TRP A 752 -9.17 -8.00 -29.78
N GLN A 753 -9.28 -8.76 -28.68
CA GLN A 753 -9.40 -10.23 -28.72
C GLN A 753 -10.73 -10.69 -29.31
N LEU A 754 -11.83 -9.99 -29.01
CA LEU A 754 -13.19 -10.41 -29.35
C LEU A 754 -13.82 -9.57 -30.47
N TYR A 755 -13.02 -8.85 -31.26
CA TYR A 755 -13.51 -7.87 -32.24
C TYR A 755 -14.49 -8.45 -33.28
N ARG A 756 -14.34 -9.74 -33.65
CA ARG A 756 -15.23 -10.46 -34.59
C ARG A 756 -16.48 -11.04 -33.94
N GLN A 757 -16.54 -11.09 -32.61
CA GLN A 757 -17.60 -11.76 -31.85
C GLN A 757 -18.33 -10.77 -30.94
N HIS A 758 -19.13 -9.87 -31.52
CA HIS A 758 -19.79 -8.78 -30.79
C HIS A 758 -20.63 -9.24 -29.59
N ARG A 759 -21.29 -10.40 -29.67
CA ARG A 759 -22.03 -10.97 -28.53
C ARG A 759 -21.10 -11.33 -27.36
N SER A 760 -19.97 -11.96 -27.65
CA SER A 760 -18.96 -12.33 -26.65
C SER A 760 -18.31 -11.09 -26.02
N LEU A 761 -18.05 -10.06 -26.83
CA LEU A 761 -17.53 -8.79 -26.35
C LEU A 761 -18.50 -8.10 -25.38
N ILE A 762 -19.79 -8.03 -25.72
CA ILE A 762 -20.82 -7.45 -24.84
C ILE A 762 -20.87 -8.21 -23.51
N ILE A 763 -20.93 -9.55 -23.55
CA ILE A 763 -20.95 -10.38 -22.34
C ILE A 763 -19.70 -10.13 -21.47
N SER A 764 -18.52 -10.04 -22.10
CA SER A 764 -17.25 -9.83 -21.39
C SER A 764 -17.18 -8.45 -20.74
N ILE A 765 -17.65 -7.40 -21.42
CA ILE A 765 -17.72 -6.04 -20.85
C ILE A 765 -18.73 -6.01 -19.70
N THR A 766 -19.93 -6.56 -19.88
CA THR A 766 -20.93 -6.62 -18.81
C THR A 766 -20.42 -7.37 -17.58
N THR A 767 -19.73 -8.49 -17.79
CA THR A 767 -19.11 -9.27 -16.70
C THR A 767 -18.02 -8.47 -16.00
N SER A 768 -17.14 -7.81 -16.77
CA SER A 768 -16.05 -6.97 -16.26
C SER A 768 -16.57 -5.78 -15.43
N THR A 769 -17.61 -5.09 -15.90
CA THR A 769 -18.29 -4.02 -15.14
C THR A 769 -18.94 -4.55 -13.86
N GLY A 770 -19.55 -5.74 -13.91
CA GLY A 770 -20.09 -6.41 -12.73
C GLY A 770 -19.02 -6.72 -11.69
N ILE A 771 -17.87 -7.25 -12.10
CA ILE A 771 -16.70 -7.50 -11.25
C ILE A 771 -16.19 -6.18 -10.65
N LEU A 772 -16.04 -5.14 -11.46
CA LEU A 772 -15.63 -3.80 -11.02
C LEU A 772 -16.58 -3.24 -9.97
N TYR A 773 -17.91 -3.41 -10.13
CA TYR A 773 -18.89 -2.98 -9.13
C TYR A 773 -18.74 -3.75 -7.82
N ILE A 774 -18.57 -5.07 -7.88
CA ILE A 774 -18.37 -5.92 -6.69
C ILE A 774 -17.08 -5.53 -5.94
N ILE A 775 -15.98 -5.30 -6.66
CA ILE A 775 -14.72 -4.82 -6.06
C ILE A 775 -14.94 -3.45 -5.41
N SER A 776 -15.59 -2.52 -6.10
CA SER A 776 -15.85 -1.17 -5.57
C SER A 776 -16.73 -1.20 -4.33
N LEU A 777 -17.75 -2.07 -4.30
CA LEU A 777 -18.62 -2.26 -3.15
C LEU A 777 -17.87 -2.91 -1.97
N GLY A 778 -17.03 -3.91 -2.23
CA GLY A 778 -16.19 -4.53 -1.20
C GLY A 778 -15.20 -3.54 -0.58
N MET A 779 -14.57 -2.71 -1.41
CA MET A 779 -13.69 -1.63 -0.95
C MET A 779 -14.48 -0.62 -0.11
N LEU A 780 -15.68 -0.22 -0.53
CA LEU A 780 -16.53 0.69 0.25
C LEU A 780 -16.87 0.12 1.63
N ILE A 781 -17.21 -1.18 1.71
CA ILE A 781 -17.48 -1.88 2.97
C ILE A 781 -16.24 -1.85 3.89
N SER A 782 -15.04 -1.97 3.32
CA SER A 782 -13.78 -1.86 4.06
C SER A 782 -13.37 -0.42 4.42
N GLY A 783 -14.14 0.59 4.01
CA GLY A 783 -13.88 2.00 4.30
C GLY A 783 -13.24 2.79 3.16
N TYR A 784 -13.15 2.25 1.94
CA TYR A 784 -12.53 2.91 0.78
C TYR A 784 -13.54 3.19 -0.34
N TRP A 785 -13.79 4.46 -0.63
CA TRP A 785 -14.56 4.88 -1.80
C TRP A 785 -13.64 5.06 -3.00
N ILE A 786 -13.78 4.20 -4.01
CA ILE A 786 -12.94 4.13 -5.22
C ILE A 786 -13.71 4.52 -6.49
N PRO A 787 -13.02 4.95 -7.59
CA PRO A 787 -13.68 5.61 -8.72
C PRO A 787 -14.32 4.60 -9.70
N PHE A 788 -15.51 4.11 -9.38
CA PHE A 788 -16.27 3.15 -10.19
C PHE A 788 -16.73 3.70 -11.55
N VAL A 789 -17.35 4.89 -11.56
CA VAL A 789 -17.95 5.49 -12.75
C VAL A 789 -16.92 5.82 -13.83
N PRO A 790 -15.85 6.59 -13.58
CA PRO A 790 -14.85 6.88 -14.61
C PRO A 790 -14.14 5.60 -15.10
N SER A 791 -13.93 4.61 -14.23
CA SER A 791 -13.35 3.32 -14.62
C SER A 791 -14.27 2.57 -15.59
N THR A 792 -15.58 2.52 -15.30
CA THR A 792 -16.59 1.91 -16.18
C THR A 792 -16.69 2.64 -17.52
N ILE A 793 -16.70 3.97 -17.51
CA ILE A 793 -16.70 4.77 -18.74
C ILE A 793 -15.43 4.48 -19.54
N SER A 794 -14.26 4.46 -18.91
CA SER A 794 -12.98 4.20 -19.60
C SER A 794 -12.92 2.79 -20.20
N LEU A 795 -13.47 1.79 -19.53
CA LEU A 795 -13.59 0.40 -19.99
C LEU A 795 -14.46 0.33 -21.25
N ILE A 796 -15.67 0.89 -21.19
CA ILE A 796 -16.63 0.86 -22.29
C ILE A 796 -16.12 1.69 -23.48
N SER A 797 -15.64 2.91 -23.24
CA SER A 797 -15.13 3.79 -24.28
C SER A 797 -13.92 3.20 -25.00
N ALA A 798 -12.98 2.59 -24.27
CA ALA A 798 -11.85 1.89 -24.89
C ALA A 798 -12.32 0.70 -25.74
N ALA A 799 -13.26 -0.09 -25.23
CA ALA A 799 -13.78 -1.23 -25.98
C ALA A 799 -14.50 -0.80 -27.27
N VAL A 800 -15.27 0.29 -27.24
CA VAL A 800 -15.96 0.84 -28.42
C VAL A 800 -14.96 1.38 -29.44
N MET A 801 -14.01 2.22 -29.01
CA MET A 801 -13.03 2.84 -29.91
C MET A 801 -12.14 1.80 -30.60
N VAL A 802 -11.62 0.84 -29.83
CA VAL A 802 -10.81 -0.25 -30.38
C VAL A 802 -11.66 -1.20 -31.23
N GLY A 803 -12.92 -1.40 -30.89
CA GLY A 803 -13.86 -2.20 -31.68
C GLY A 803 -14.16 -1.58 -33.06
N VAL A 804 -14.33 -0.26 -33.14
CA VAL A 804 -14.55 0.47 -34.40
C VAL A 804 -13.28 0.48 -35.25
N GLY A 805 -12.13 0.83 -34.69
CA GLY A 805 -10.85 0.87 -35.43
C GLY A 805 -10.36 -0.49 -35.92
N ASN A 806 -10.98 -1.60 -35.50
CA ASN A 806 -10.70 -2.94 -36.01
C ASN A 806 -11.68 -3.41 -37.10
N ARG A 807 -12.79 -2.69 -37.34
CA ARG A 807 -13.75 -2.95 -38.44
C ARG A 807 -13.29 -2.36 -39.76
N ASP A 808 -12.49 -1.31 -39.71
CA ASP A 808 -11.72 -0.75 -40.83
C ASP A 808 -10.38 -1.51 -41.03
#